data_AF-A0A935GP12-F1
#
_entry.id   AF-A0A935GP12-F1
#
_cell.length_a   1.000
_cell.length_b   1.000
_cell.length_c   1.000
_cell.angle_alpha   90.00
_cell.angle_beta   90.00
_cell.angle_gamma   90.00
#
_symmetry.space_group_name_H-M   'P 1'
#
loop_
_entity.id
_entity.type
_entity.pdbx_description
1 polymer ?
#
loop_
_entity_poly.entity_id
_entity_poly.type
_entity_poly.pdbx_seq_one_letter_code
_entity_poly.pdbx_strand_id
1 'polypeptide(L)'
;MNNTVRTIMVWLVIGIVLTMVFMQVGNRATSANVLDYSAFMEETRQGRIAKVKMDGNRTLKATSKDGKSYTVYTPGIMDPWMVSDLLKSGVAVEAKAEEEPSLLMNIFVSWFPMLLLIGVWIFFMRQMQGGGRGGAFSFGKSRARMLDENQNQVTFADVAGVDEAKEEVGELVEFLRDPSKFQKLGGRIPRGVLMVGAPGTGKTLLARAIAGEAKVPFFSISGSDFVEMFVGVGAARVRDMFENAKKHSPCIVFIDEIDAVGRQRGAGLGGGNDEREQTLNQLLVEMDGFEGNSGVIVIAATNRPDVLDPALMRPGRFDRQVVVPLPDIRGREQILLVHMRKVPIAPDVDASIIARGCPGFSGADLANLVNEAALFAARGSKRLVDMVDFERAKDKIIMGAERRSMVMPEEERRNTAYHESGHAIVARLLPGTDPVHKVTIIPRGRALGVTVQLPEQDRYSYNRDYLLNNIAVLFGGRIAEELFMGQMTTGASHDFKRATDMARRMVTEWGMSDAMGPMTYSENEGEVFLGRSVTTHQAISDETMQKVDKEIRRIIDEQYHLARKLLEDNRDKVEAMSKALLEFETIDAEQIADIMAGKPPRAPKPVAAKPAAGAAARRRREGRGPPADPSPAETRVRLPGILGGGASGRPVSLRPPVLRCGAFALALDRARVMGIVNVTADSFSDGGRFLAEKSAIERGLALAAAGADLVDVGGESTRPGAEPVPEAIELERVLPVVRALVREGIAVSVDTMKPEVMRRAIDAGCAMVNDVNAFRAPGAVEAVAHSGVGLCAMRMPGTPATMQADPRYDDVVAEVRAYLAQRAGALEAAGVERERIAIDPGFGFGKHFEHNAALLAGLGKLAGAGYPVVAGLSRKRMIGDITGRPVGERVAGSVAAALLAVQNGARVVRVHDVETGVDAFESPAGTRGT
;
A
#
# COMPACT_ATOMS: atom_id res chain seq x y z
N MET A 1 36.82 -31.43 18.06
CA MET A 1 37.00 -29.96 17.98
C MET A 1 35.63 -29.32 17.81
N ASN A 2 35.19 -28.46 18.74
CA ASN A 2 33.85 -27.86 18.70
C ASN A 2 33.59 -27.15 17.36
N ASN A 3 32.41 -27.34 16.77
CA ASN A 3 32.03 -26.69 15.50
C ASN A 3 32.27 -25.18 15.54
N THR A 4 32.02 -24.55 16.69
CA THR A 4 32.30 -23.13 16.93
C THR A 4 33.78 -22.77 16.80
N VAL A 5 34.69 -23.61 17.31
CA VAL A 5 36.14 -23.41 17.21
C VAL A 5 36.61 -23.55 15.77
N ARG A 6 36.02 -24.49 15.02
CA ARG A 6 36.32 -24.67 13.59
C ARG A 6 35.85 -23.47 12.76
N THR A 7 34.66 -22.94 13.02
CA THR A 7 34.13 -21.75 12.35
C THR A 7 34.94 -20.49 12.70
N ILE A 8 35.33 -20.33 13.97
CA ILE A 8 36.18 -19.21 14.40
C ILE A 8 37.56 -19.28 13.73
N MET A 9 38.18 -20.47 13.65
CA MET A 9 39.45 -20.63 12.92
C MET A 9 39.33 -20.24 11.44
N VAL A 10 38.24 -20.61 10.78
CA VAL A 10 38.03 -20.26 9.36
C VAL A 10 37.90 -18.75 9.18
N TRP A 11 37.12 -18.06 10.02
CA TRP A 11 37.01 -16.60 9.97
C TRP A 11 38.32 -15.90 10.32
N LEU A 12 39.11 -16.46 11.22
CA LEU A 12 40.41 -15.93 11.60
C LEU A 12 41.43 -16.05 10.45
N VAL A 13 41.43 -17.18 9.73
CA VAL A 13 42.25 -17.36 8.51
C VAL A 13 41.83 -16.39 7.40
N ILE A 14 40.53 -16.23 7.17
CA ILE A 14 40.01 -15.28 6.18
C ILE A 14 40.39 -13.84 6.55
N GLY A 15 40.28 -13.48 7.84
CA GLY A 15 40.68 -12.16 8.35
C GLY A 15 42.17 -11.88 8.15
N ILE A 16 43.04 -12.87 8.41
CA ILE A 16 44.49 -12.74 8.19
C ILE A 16 44.79 -12.55 6.70
N VAL A 17 44.18 -13.36 5.81
CA VAL A 17 44.39 -13.26 4.36
C VAL A 17 43.93 -11.90 3.83
N LEU A 18 42.76 -11.41 4.26
CA LEU A 18 42.26 -10.09 3.88
C LEU A 18 43.17 -8.97 4.37
N THR A 19 43.69 -9.08 5.60
CA THR A 19 44.61 -8.08 6.17
C THR A 19 45.94 -8.08 5.41
N MET A 20 46.46 -9.25 5.02
CA MET A 20 47.70 -9.38 4.25
C MET A 20 47.56 -8.78 2.84
N VAL A 21 46.42 -9.00 2.18
CA VAL A 21 46.09 -8.37 0.89
C VAL A 21 45.93 -6.86 1.03
N PHE A 22 45.29 -6.39 2.12
CA PHE A 22 45.10 -4.96 2.37
C PHE A 22 46.43 -4.24 2.66
N MET A 23 47.35 -4.88 3.40
CA MET A 23 48.70 -4.36 3.63
C MET A 23 49.52 -4.29 2.34
N GLN A 24 49.29 -5.19 1.38
CA GLN A 24 49.97 -5.18 0.08
C GLN A 24 49.49 -4.03 -0.84
N VAL A 25 48.23 -3.60 -0.69
CA VAL A 25 47.68 -2.44 -1.42
C VAL A 25 48.03 -1.10 -0.73
N GLY A 26 48.30 -1.13 0.58
CA GLY A 26 48.60 0.07 1.39
C GLY A 26 50.02 0.62 1.30
N ASN A 27 50.98 -0.09 0.71
CA ASN A 27 52.37 0.39 0.58
C ASN A 27 52.54 1.33 -0.63
N ARG A 28 51.91 2.51 -0.59
CA ARG A 28 52.39 3.68 -1.34
C ARG A 28 53.28 4.49 -0.41
N ALA A 29 54.58 4.51 -0.73
CA ALA A 29 55.60 5.20 0.01
C ALA A 29 55.25 6.69 0.22
N THR A 30 55.57 7.13 1.43
CA THR A 30 55.41 8.48 1.99
C THR A 30 56.10 9.55 1.13
N SER A 31 55.45 10.71 1.07
CA SER A 31 55.81 11.94 0.35
C SER A 31 57.32 12.26 0.33
N ALA A 32 57.95 12.15 -0.84
CA ALA A 32 59.24 12.78 -1.11
C ALA A 32 59.00 14.15 -1.76
N ASN A 33 59.70 15.20 -1.29
CA ASN A 33 59.63 16.53 -1.89
C ASN A 33 60.04 16.45 -3.37
N VAL A 34 59.08 16.61 -4.28
CA VAL A 34 59.32 16.58 -5.72
C VAL A 34 59.83 17.95 -6.15
N LEU A 35 60.96 17.98 -6.85
CA LEU A 35 61.53 19.21 -7.41
C LEU A 35 61.46 19.12 -8.94
N ASP A 36 60.98 20.19 -9.59
CA ASP A 36 60.86 20.24 -11.05
C ASP A 36 62.23 20.20 -11.73
N TYR A 37 62.29 19.56 -12.90
CA TYR A 37 63.54 19.35 -13.64
C TYR A 37 64.29 20.64 -13.95
N SER A 38 63.58 21.69 -14.38
CA SER A 38 64.17 23.00 -14.68
C SER A 38 64.75 23.66 -13.42
N ALA A 39 64.01 23.63 -12.30
CA ALA A 39 64.47 24.15 -11.02
C ALA A 39 65.69 23.37 -10.49
N PHE A 40 65.69 22.05 -10.66
CA PHE A 40 66.84 21.20 -10.32
C PHE A 40 68.10 21.54 -11.11
N MET A 41 67.98 21.78 -12.42
CA MET A 41 69.13 22.19 -13.26
C MET A 41 69.65 23.58 -12.87
N GLU A 42 68.76 24.50 -12.51
CA GLU A 42 69.10 25.83 -12.00
C GLU A 42 69.88 25.75 -10.67
N GLU A 43 69.39 24.97 -9.71
CA GLU A 43 70.05 24.77 -8.40
C GLU A 43 71.39 24.04 -8.52
N THR A 44 71.51 23.15 -9.49
CA THR A 44 72.77 22.48 -9.84
C THR A 44 73.80 23.47 -10.35
N ARG A 45 73.43 24.36 -11.28
CA ARG A 45 74.34 25.41 -11.81
C ARG A 45 74.74 26.41 -10.73
N GLN A 46 73.84 26.71 -9.80
CA GLN A 46 74.11 27.57 -8.64
C GLN A 46 74.90 26.84 -7.52
N GLY A 47 75.31 25.58 -7.73
CA GLY A 47 76.20 24.83 -6.83
C GLY A 47 75.57 24.36 -5.53
N ARG A 48 74.23 24.34 -5.44
CA ARG A 48 73.46 23.95 -4.24
C ARG A 48 73.21 22.44 -4.12
N ILE A 49 73.39 21.68 -5.20
CA ILE A 49 73.25 20.23 -5.21
C ILE A 49 74.61 19.56 -4.94
N ALA A 50 74.66 18.57 -4.06
CA ALA A 50 75.87 17.84 -3.69
C ALA A 50 75.98 16.49 -4.39
N LYS A 51 74.87 15.75 -4.45
CA LYS A 51 74.85 14.37 -4.94
C LYS A 51 73.54 14.05 -5.64
N VAL A 52 73.60 13.28 -6.72
CA VAL A 52 72.42 12.81 -7.45
C VAL A 52 72.53 11.31 -7.64
N LYS A 53 71.48 10.59 -7.24
CA LYS A 53 71.37 9.15 -7.43
C LYS A 53 70.29 8.84 -8.46
N MET A 54 70.64 8.10 -9.50
CA MET A 54 69.71 7.66 -10.52
C MET A 54 68.98 6.40 -10.04
N ASP A 55 67.65 6.45 -9.99
CA ASP A 55 66.78 5.36 -9.53
C ASP A 55 65.90 4.94 -10.72
N GLY A 56 66.38 3.97 -11.50
CA GLY A 56 65.80 3.57 -12.77
C GLY A 56 66.00 4.59 -13.89
N ASN A 57 65.14 4.54 -14.92
CA ASN A 57 65.36 5.26 -16.19
C ASN A 57 64.79 6.69 -16.25
N ARG A 58 63.94 7.10 -15.29
CA ARG A 58 63.22 8.39 -15.33
C ARG A 58 63.15 9.15 -14.01
N THR A 59 63.74 8.61 -12.94
CA THR A 59 63.67 9.20 -11.59
C THR A 59 65.07 9.43 -11.03
N LEU A 60 65.30 10.63 -10.50
CA LEU A 60 66.54 11.03 -9.84
C LEU A 60 66.24 11.39 -8.39
N LYS A 61 67.13 11.01 -7.49
CA LYS A 61 67.14 11.48 -6.10
C LYS A 61 68.31 12.43 -5.91
N ALA A 62 68.03 13.73 -5.90
CA ALA A 62 69.02 14.77 -5.68
C ALA A 62 69.14 15.08 -4.18
N THR A 63 70.36 15.30 -3.69
CA THR A 63 70.63 15.72 -2.31
C THR A 63 71.39 17.03 -2.37
N SER A 64 70.81 18.06 -1.74
CA SER A 64 71.43 19.39 -1.60
C SER A 64 72.57 19.35 -0.59
N LYS A 65 73.49 20.32 -0.67
CA LYS A 65 74.57 20.49 0.33
C LYS A 65 74.04 20.70 1.75
N ASP A 66 72.82 21.21 1.89
CA ASP A 66 72.14 21.40 3.17
C ASP A 66 71.49 20.11 3.73
N GLY A 67 71.74 18.95 3.09
CA GLY A 67 71.26 17.64 3.56
C GLY A 67 69.82 17.30 3.19
N LYS A 68 69.10 18.17 2.46
CA LYS A 68 67.74 17.89 1.98
C LYS A 68 67.76 17.03 0.72
N SER A 69 66.89 16.01 0.68
CA SER A 69 66.72 15.14 -0.50
C SER A 69 65.44 15.47 -1.26
N TYR A 70 65.56 15.56 -2.58
CA TYR A 70 64.49 15.83 -3.53
C TYR A 70 64.38 14.70 -4.54
N THR A 71 63.16 14.44 -5.00
CA THR A 71 62.91 13.53 -6.14
C THR A 71 62.63 14.35 -7.38
N VAL A 72 63.36 14.11 -8.46
CA VAL A 72 63.25 14.84 -9.73
C VAL A 72 62.91 13.84 -10.82
N TYR A 73 61.91 14.16 -11.65
CA TYR A 73 61.54 13.35 -12.80
C TYR A 73 62.10 13.96 -14.08
N THR A 74 62.79 13.16 -14.90
CA THR A 74 63.41 13.66 -16.14
C THR A 74 62.41 13.65 -17.30
N PRO A 75 62.40 14.69 -18.16
CA PRO A 75 61.47 14.77 -19.30
C PRO A 75 61.66 13.63 -20.32
N GLY A 76 62.91 13.16 -20.50
CA GLY A 76 63.28 12.05 -21.36
C GLY A 76 63.87 10.86 -20.59
N ILE A 77 63.87 9.69 -21.25
CA ILE A 77 64.62 8.50 -20.81
C ILE A 77 66.10 8.81 -21.03
N MET A 78 66.86 8.98 -19.94
CA MET A 78 68.29 9.33 -19.96
C MET A 78 68.63 10.56 -20.82
N ASP A 79 68.61 11.74 -20.21
CA ASP A 79 69.15 12.95 -20.84
C ASP A 79 70.70 12.96 -20.71
N PRO A 80 71.48 12.71 -21.78
CA PRO A 80 72.93 12.59 -21.68
C PRO A 80 73.60 13.93 -21.35
N TRP A 81 72.92 15.03 -21.67
CA TRP A 81 73.45 16.39 -21.53
C TRP A 81 73.37 16.82 -20.05
N MET A 82 72.35 16.36 -19.33
CA MET A 82 72.20 16.53 -17.88
C MET A 82 73.38 15.96 -17.09
N VAL A 83 73.81 14.73 -17.39
CA VAL A 83 74.93 14.09 -16.67
C VAL A 83 76.23 14.89 -16.89
N SER A 84 76.42 15.40 -18.10
CA SER A 84 77.59 16.23 -18.42
C SER A 84 77.58 17.58 -17.67
N ASP A 85 76.42 18.23 -17.53
CA ASP A 85 76.26 19.48 -16.78
C ASP A 85 76.43 19.25 -15.26
N LEU A 86 75.91 18.14 -14.73
CA LEU A 86 76.07 17.75 -13.32
C LEU A 86 77.55 17.54 -12.95
N LEU A 87 78.31 16.86 -13.80
CA LEU A 87 79.74 16.63 -13.58
C LEU A 87 80.56 17.94 -13.67
N LYS A 88 80.23 18.84 -14.61
CA LYS A 88 80.87 20.17 -14.70
C LYS A 88 80.62 21.03 -13.47
N SER A 89 79.43 20.93 -12.87
CA SER A 89 79.08 21.61 -11.63
C SER A 89 79.59 20.90 -10.36
N GLY A 90 80.38 19.82 -10.50
CA GLY A 90 81.03 19.12 -9.38
C GLY A 90 80.09 18.23 -8.54
N VAL A 91 78.95 17.81 -9.09
CA VAL A 91 77.97 16.95 -8.41
C VAL A 91 78.33 15.48 -8.57
N ALA A 92 78.31 14.71 -7.48
CA ALA A 92 78.57 13.27 -7.52
C ALA A 92 77.35 12.50 -8.05
N VAL A 93 77.52 11.71 -9.12
CA VAL A 93 76.45 10.91 -9.74
C VAL A 93 76.64 9.41 -9.45
N GLU A 94 75.61 8.76 -8.87
CA GLU A 94 75.59 7.32 -8.60
C GLU A 94 74.42 6.63 -9.32
N ALA A 95 74.67 5.48 -9.96
CA ALA A 95 73.63 4.65 -10.59
C ALA A 95 73.60 3.26 -9.92
N LYS A 96 72.41 2.74 -9.62
CA LYS A 96 72.21 1.38 -9.08
C LYS A 96 71.50 0.52 -10.15
N ALA A 97 71.99 -0.70 -10.39
CA ALA A 97 71.30 -1.68 -11.25
C ALA A 97 70.03 -2.21 -10.55
N GLU A 98 68.93 -2.40 -11.28
CA GLU A 98 67.68 -2.97 -10.75
C GLU A 98 67.91 -4.44 -10.33
N GLU A 99 67.58 -4.78 -9.09
CA GLU A 99 67.58 -6.17 -8.61
C GLU A 99 66.28 -6.83 -9.08
N GLU A 100 66.35 -7.72 -10.07
CA GLU A 100 65.19 -8.51 -10.50
C GLU A 100 64.80 -9.53 -9.40
N PRO A 101 63.56 -9.53 -8.89
CA PRO A 101 63.12 -10.55 -7.96
C PRO A 101 63.03 -11.92 -8.66
N SER A 102 63.51 -12.97 -7.99
CA SER A 102 63.56 -14.33 -8.56
C SER A 102 62.20 -14.78 -9.13
N LEU A 103 62.21 -15.26 -10.38
CA LEU A 103 61.00 -15.68 -11.12
C LEU A 103 60.14 -16.70 -10.35
N LEU A 104 60.77 -17.60 -9.59
CA LEU A 104 60.07 -18.59 -8.77
C LEU A 104 59.24 -17.96 -7.64
N MET A 105 59.75 -16.91 -6.99
CA MET A 105 59.04 -16.22 -5.92
C MET A 105 57.82 -15.45 -6.45
N ASN A 106 57.93 -14.91 -7.67
CA ASN A 106 56.85 -14.15 -8.30
C ASN A 106 55.72 -15.08 -8.82
N ILE A 107 56.07 -16.27 -9.32
CA ILE A 107 55.09 -17.30 -9.69
C ILE A 107 54.33 -17.79 -8.45
N PHE A 108 55.03 -18.06 -7.34
CA PHE A 108 54.39 -18.58 -6.13
C PHE A 108 53.44 -17.55 -5.49
N VAL A 109 53.84 -16.28 -5.42
CA VAL A 109 53.03 -15.20 -4.84
C VAL A 109 51.80 -14.86 -5.71
N SER A 110 51.91 -14.97 -7.04
CA SER A 110 50.78 -14.69 -7.94
C SER A 110 49.76 -15.84 -8.03
N TRP A 111 50.18 -17.10 -7.88
CA TRP A 111 49.28 -18.25 -7.97
C TRP A 111 48.64 -18.65 -6.63
N PHE A 112 49.26 -18.29 -5.51
CA PHE A 112 48.76 -18.61 -4.16
C PHE A 112 47.32 -18.13 -3.91
N PRO A 113 46.90 -16.90 -4.27
CA PRO A 113 45.52 -16.45 -4.08
C PRO A 113 44.50 -17.28 -4.89
N MET A 114 44.88 -17.71 -6.10
CA MET A 114 44.02 -18.50 -6.98
C MET A 114 43.86 -19.93 -6.48
N LEU A 115 44.95 -20.57 -6.03
CA LEU A 115 44.90 -21.91 -5.43
C LEU A 115 44.10 -21.93 -4.11
N LEU A 116 44.20 -20.86 -3.31
CA LEU A 116 43.42 -20.71 -2.08
C LEU A 116 41.92 -20.57 -2.37
N LEU A 117 41.53 -19.78 -3.39
CA LEU A 117 40.14 -19.69 -3.86
C LEU A 117 39.59 -21.03 -4.34
N ILE A 118 40.36 -21.79 -5.11
CA ILE A 118 39.98 -23.12 -5.58
C ILE A 118 39.80 -24.09 -4.40
N GLY A 119 40.69 -24.04 -3.41
CA GLY A 119 40.58 -24.86 -2.20
C GLY A 119 39.32 -24.54 -1.37
N VAL A 120 38.99 -23.25 -1.20
CA VAL A 120 37.77 -22.80 -0.53
C VAL A 120 36.53 -23.18 -1.33
N TRP A 121 36.56 -23.08 -2.65
CA TRP A 121 35.48 -23.51 -3.54
C TRP A 121 35.17 -25.00 -3.39
N ILE A 122 36.20 -25.85 -3.41
CA ILE A 122 36.06 -27.30 -3.24
C ILE A 122 35.52 -27.64 -1.84
N PHE A 123 35.92 -26.87 -0.82
CA PHE A 123 35.41 -27.01 0.54
C PHE A 123 33.91 -26.68 0.64
N PHE A 124 33.43 -25.60 0.00
CA PHE A 124 32.00 -25.27 -0.06
C PHE A 124 31.17 -26.30 -0.83
N MET A 125 31.68 -26.81 -1.95
CA MET A 125 31.02 -27.88 -2.72
C MET A 125 30.86 -29.17 -1.92
N ARG A 126 31.89 -29.57 -1.15
CA ARG A 126 31.78 -30.74 -0.24
C ARG A 126 30.81 -30.51 0.92
N GLN A 127 30.63 -29.27 1.37
CA GLN A 127 29.70 -28.95 2.46
C GLN A 127 28.23 -28.88 1.99
N MET A 128 27.97 -28.50 0.74
CA MET A 128 26.62 -28.54 0.14
C MET A 128 26.11 -29.97 -0.13
N GLN A 129 27.00 -30.94 -0.35
CA GLN A 129 26.63 -32.32 -0.66
C GLN A 129 26.55 -33.24 0.58
N GLY A 130 27.08 -32.82 1.73
CA GLY A 130 27.24 -33.65 2.93
C GLY A 130 26.26 -33.43 4.09
N GLY A 131 25.21 -32.62 3.92
CA GLY A 131 24.23 -32.31 4.97
C GLY A 131 22.81 -32.62 4.54
N GLY A 132 22.16 -33.59 5.20
CA GLY A 132 20.82 -34.07 4.85
C GLY A 132 19.73 -32.98 4.84
N ARG A 133 18.79 -33.16 3.92
CA ARG A 133 17.39 -32.66 3.99
C ARG A 133 17.21 -31.12 4.06
N GLY A 134 17.85 -30.33 3.19
CA GLY A 134 17.50 -28.88 3.16
C GLY A 134 18.19 -27.92 2.19
N GLY A 135 18.61 -28.32 0.98
CA GLY A 135 19.19 -27.39 -0.01
C GLY A 135 18.69 -27.65 -1.43
N ALA A 136 18.31 -26.58 -2.15
CA ALA A 136 17.80 -26.51 -3.54
C ALA A 136 16.51 -27.31 -3.89
N PHE A 137 16.24 -28.45 -3.24
CA PHE A 137 15.05 -29.27 -3.47
C PHE A 137 13.79 -28.84 -2.69
N SER A 138 13.85 -27.82 -1.82
CA SER A 138 12.69 -27.35 -1.05
C SER A 138 11.81 -26.34 -1.80
N PHE A 139 12.21 -25.90 -3.00
CA PHE A 139 11.46 -24.89 -3.78
C PHE A 139 10.12 -25.43 -4.34
N GLY A 140 9.98 -26.75 -4.51
CA GLY A 140 8.78 -27.39 -5.04
C GLY A 140 7.78 -27.90 -3.98
N LYS A 141 8.06 -27.75 -2.68
CA LYS A 141 7.15 -28.22 -1.62
C LYS A 141 5.97 -27.28 -1.45
N SER A 142 4.78 -27.85 -1.25
CA SER A 142 3.56 -27.13 -0.96
C SER A 142 3.67 -26.39 0.38
N ARG A 143 3.18 -25.15 0.42
CA ARG A 143 3.06 -24.33 1.64
C ARG A 143 1.69 -24.47 2.32
N ALA A 144 0.88 -25.44 1.89
CA ALA A 144 -0.46 -25.65 2.43
C ALA A 144 -0.43 -25.79 3.96
N ARG A 145 -1.30 -25.03 4.63
CA ARG A 145 -1.47 -25.12 6.09
C ARG A 145 -2.41 -26.29 6.36
N MET A 146 -1.90 -27.32 7.05
CA MET A 146 -2.70 -28.46 7.51
C MET A 146 -3.27 -28.13 8.89
N LEU A 147 -4.58 -28.23 9.04
CA LEU A 147 -5.25 -28.26 10.34
C LEU A 147 -5.64 -29.71 10.62
N ASP A 148 -5.06 -30.27 11.68
CA ASP A 148 -5.43 -31.60 12.17
C ASP A 148 -6.87 -31.62 12.71
N GLU A 149 -7.49 -32.79 12.72
CA GLU A 149 -8.85 -33.04 13.22
C GLU A 149 -9.08 -32.42 14.62
N ASN A 150 -8.09 -32.51 15.51
CA ASN A 150 -8.18 -31.99 16.88
C ASN A 150 -8.00 -30.46 17.00
N GLN A 151 -7.47 -29.80 15.96
CA GLN A 151 -7.21 -28.35 15.97
C GLN A 151 -8.37 -27.55 15.34
N ASN A 152 -9.20 -28.19 14.51
CA ASN A 152 -10.32 -27.51 13.88
C ASN A 152 -11.58 -27.53 14.78
N GLN A 153 -11.86 -26.41 15.45
CA GLN A 153 -13.01 -26.27 16.34
C GLN A 153 -14.29 -25.76 15.66
N VAL A 154 -14.23 -25.39 14.39
CA VAL A 154 -15.35 -24.77 13.67
C VAL A 154 -16.29 -25.85 13.16
N THR A 155 -17.58 -25.72 13.47
CA THR A 155 -18.65 -26.67 13.04
C THR A 155 -19.79 -25.94 12.34
N PHE A 156 -20.80 -26.67 11.87
CA PHE A 156 -22.01 -26.03 11.31
C PHE A 156 -22.77 -25.16 12.31
N ALA A 157 -22.52 -25.27 13.62
CA ALA A 157 -23.11 -24.36 14.61
C ALA A 157 -22.53 -22.94 14.55
N ASP A 158 -21.33 -22.77 13.98
CA ASP A 158 -20.64 -21.48 13.83
C ASP A 158 -20.94 -20.79 12.48
N VAL A 159 -21.68 -21.46 11.59
CA VAL A 159 -22.06 -20.97 10.27
C VAL A 159 -23.58 -20.76 10.24
N ALA A 160 -24.01 -19.54 9.95
CA ALA A 160 -25.42 -19.15 9.94
C ALA A 160 -25.78 -18.37 8.67
N GLY A 161 -27.08 -18.28 8.35
CA GLY A 161 -27.60 -17.51 7.22
C GLY A 161 -27.33 -18.09 5.83
N VAL A 162 -26.95 -19.37 5.74
CA VAL A 162 -26.67 -20.10 4.49
C VAL A 162 -27.18 -21.54 4.58
N ASP A 163 -28.45 -21.70 4.98
CA ASP A 163 -29.03 -23.00 5.30
C ASP A 163 -29.12 -23.92 4.07
N GLU A 164 -29.46 -23.37 2.90
CA GLU A 164 -29.50 -24.11 1.63
C GLU A 164 -28.11 -24.64 1.26
N ALA A 165 -27.08 -23.81 1.39
CA ALA A 165 -25.70 -24.22 1.11
C ALA A 165 -25.23 -25.29 2.11
N LYS A 166 -25.67 -25.25 3.38
CA LYS A 166 -25.37 -26.25 4.41
C LYS A 166 -26.05 -27.58 4.12
N GLU A 167 -27.30 -27.56 3.67
CA GLU A 167 -28.03 -28.76 3.24
C GLU A 167 -27.33 -29.40 2.03
N GLU A 168 -26.95 -28.59 1.04
CA GLU A 168 -26.29 -29.06 -0.17
C GLU A 168 -24.94 -29.74 0.11
N VAL A 169 -24.14 -29.19 1.03
CA VAL A 169 -22.85 -29.80 1.44
C VAL A 169 -23.02 -30.88 2.52
N GLY A 170 -24.22 -31.06 3.07
CA GLY A 170 -24.50 -32.06 4.11
C GLY A 170 -24.25 -33.49 3.64
N GLU A 171 -24.53 -33.77 2.37
CA GLU A 171 -24.22 -35.06 1.74
C GLU A 171 -22.71 -35.37 1.74
N LEU A 172 -21.87 -34.33 1.56
CA LEU A 172 -20.41 -34.49 1.57
C LEU A 172 -19.91 -34.87 2.96
N VAL A 173 -20.50 -34.28 4.00
CA VAL A 173 -20.19 -34.61 5.40
C VAL A 173 -20.56 -36.05 5.72
N GLU A 174 -21.76 -36.50 5.32
CA GLU A 174 -22.20 -37.86 5.55
C GLU A 174 -21.30 -38.87 4.83
N PHE A 175 -20.88 -38.55 3.61
CA PHE A 175 -19.93 -39.36 2.86
C PHE A 175 -18.57 -39.46 3.55
N LEU A 176 -18.00 -38.33 4.01
CA LEU A 176 -16.70 -38.34 4.69
C LEU A 176 -16.76 -39.10 6.03
N ARG A 177 -17.93 -39.14 6.69
CA ARG A 177 -18.16 -39.92 7.92
C ARG A 177 -18.34 -41.42 7.65
N ASP A 178 -19.11 -41.81 6.63
CA ASP A 178 -19.31 -43.21 6.24
C ASP A 178 -19.28 -43.41 4.71
N PRO A 179 -18.07 -43.52 4.12
CA PRO A 179 -17.92 -43.74 2.68
C PRO A 179 -18.56 -45.04 2.19
N SER A 180 -18.64 -46.06 3.07
CA SER A 180 -19.08 -47.41 2.71
C SER A 180 -20.57 -47.46 2.35
N LYS A 181 -21.37 -46.58 2.96
CA LYS A 181 -22.81 -46.45 2.70
C LYS A 181 -23.11 -46.10 1.25
N PHE A 182 -22.33 -45.17 0.67
CA PHE A 182 -22.51 -44.69 -0.71
C PHE A 182 -21.91 -45.65 -1.75
N GLN A 183 -20.76 -46.27 -1.44
CA GLN A 183 -20.12 -47.24 -2.35
C GLN A 183 -20.97 -48.49 -2.58
N LYS A 184 -21.67 -48.99 -1.54
CA LYS A 184 -22.58 -50.16 -1.64
C LYS A 184 -23.74 -49.94 -2.62
N LEU A 185 -24.16 -48.68 -2.82
CA LEU A 185 -25.26 -48.30 -3.70
C LEU A 185 -24.78 -47.87 -5.10
N GLY A 186 -23.46 -47.94 -5.37
CA GLY A 186 -22.88 -47.52 -6.65
C GLY A 186 -22.82 -46.01 -6.85
N GLY A 187 -23.03 -45.21 -5.80
CA GLY A 187 -22.94 -43.76 -5.85
C GLY A 187 -21.51 -43.29 -6.12
N ARG A 188 -21.35 -42.34 -7.06
CA ARG A 188 -20.07 -41.69 -7.34
C ARG A 188 -20.01 -40.35 -6.62
N ILE A 189 -18.86 -40.07 -6.01
CA ILE A 189 -18.66 -38.87 -5.20
C ILE A 189 -18.23 -37.72 -6.12
N PRO A 190 -18.75 -36.50 -5.90
CA PRO A 190 -18.23 -35.32 -6.56
C PRO A 190 -16.76 -35.11 -6.13
N ARG A 191 -15.87 -35.04 -7.11
CA ARG A 191 -14.42 -34.92 -6.84
C ARG A 191 -14.04 -33.51 -6.42
N GLY A 192 -14.83 -32.54 -6.87
CA GLY A 192 -14.59 -31.13 -6.67
C GLY A 192 -15.88 -30.36 -6.43
N VAL A 193 -15.86 -29.48 -5.44
CA VAL A 193 -16.96 -28.57 -5.14
C VAL A 193 -16.47 -27.15 -5.32
N LEU A 194 -17.12 -26.37 -6.19
CA LEU A 194 -16.83 -24.95 -6.36
C LEU A 194 -17.84 -24.13 -5.56
N MET A 195 -17.37 -23.43 -4.54
CA MET A 195 -18.13 -22.45 -3.77
C MET A 195 -18.09 -21.09 -4.46
N VAL A 196 -19.25 -20.59 -4.84
CA VAL A 196 -19.41 -19.34 -5.60
C VAL A 196 -20.17 -18.33 -4.75
N GLY A 197 -19.68 -17.11 -4.62
CA GLY A 197 -20.42 -16.06 -3.92
C GLY A 197 -19.60 -14.79 -3.70
N ALA A 198 -20.24 -13.72 -3.26
CA ALA A 198 -19.57 -12.46 -2.95
C ALA A 198 -18.46 -12.64 -1.89
N PRO A 199 -17.45 -11.74 -1.84
CA PRO A 199 -16.46 -11.77 -0.77
C PRO A 199 -17.14 -11.62 0.60
N GLY A 200 -16.59 -12.27 1.63
CA GLY A 200 -17.11 -12.16 2.99
C GLY A 200 -18.38 -12.95 3.31
N THR A 201 -18.94 -13.72 2.38
CA THR A 201 -20.13 -14.59 2.64
C THR A 201 -19.84 -15.84 3.46
N GLY A 202 -18.57 -16.10 3.80
CA GLY A 202 -18.19 -17.22 4.66
C GLY A 202 -17.86 -18.52 3.92
N LYS A 203 -17.51 -18.47 2.62
CA LYS A 203 -17.06 -19.66 1.84
C LYS A 203 -15.97 -20.47 2.54
N THR A 204 -14.89 -19.82 2.97
CA THR A 204 -13.78 -20.45 3.71
C THR A 204 -14.22 -20.97 5.08
N LEU A 205 -15.17 -20.29 5.74
CA LEU A 205 -15.72 -20.73 7.02
C LEU A 205 -16.59 -21.98 6.86
N LEU A 206 -17.42 -22.03 5.81
CA LEU A 206 -18.26 -23.17 5.47
C LEU A 206 -17.39 -24.39 5.12
N ALA A 207 -16.34 -24.22 4.30
CA ALA A 207 -15.41 -25.31 3.99
C ALA A 207 -14.73 -25.89 5.24
N ARG A 208 -14.31 -25.04 6.18
CA ARG A 208 -13.76 -25.46 7.47
C ARG A 208 -14.80 -26.17 8.35
N ALA A 209 -16.05 -25.72 8.31
CA ALA A 209 -17.14 -26.31 9.06
C ALA A 209 -17.51 -27.71 8.53
N ILE A 210 -17.47 -27.94 7.20
CA ILE A 210 -17.63 -29.27 6.60
C ILE A 210 -16.58 -30.23 7.16
N ALA A 211 -15.31 -29.81 7.20
CA ALA A 211 -14.22 -30.64 7.75
C ALA A 211 -14.38 -30.90 9.26
N GLY A 212 -14.77 -29.90 10.04
CA GLY A 212 -15.02 -30.04 11.48
C GLY A 212 -16.21 -30.94 11.79
N GLU A 213 -17.28 -30.85 10.99
CA GLU A 213 -18.45 -31.72 11.10
C GLU A 213 -18.08 -33.16 10.71
N ALA A 214 -17.36 -33.36 9.61
CA ALA A 214 -16.89 -34.68 9.19
C ALA A 214 -15.76 -35.26 10.07
N LYS A 215 -15.10 -34.43 10.89
CA LYS A 215 -13.91 -34.76 11.68
C LYS A 215 -12.77 -35.34 10.84
N VAL A 216 -12.45 -34.67 9.72
CA VAL A 216 -11.35 -35.05 8.83
C VAL A 216 -10.29 -33.93 8.74
N PRO A 217 -9.03 -34.23 8.37
CA PRO A 217 -8.00 -33.21 8.17
C PRO A 217 -8.38 -32.19 7.11
N PHE A 218 -8.01 -30.93 7.34
CA PHE A 218 -8.30 -29.80 6.44
C PHE A 218 -7.01 -29.14 5.96
N PHE A 219 -6.77 -29.20 4.65
CA PHE A 219 -5.65 -28.51 4.01
C PHE A 219 -6.14 -27.22 3.38
N SER A 220 -5.54 -26.09 3.73
CA SER A 220 -5.87 -24.78 3.14
C SER A 220 -4.69 -24.24 2.35
N ILE A 221 -4.95 -23.83 1.11
CA ILE A 221 -4.00 -23.13 0.25
C ILE A 221 -4.69 -21.98 -0.49
N SER A 222 -3.96 -20.90 -0.76
CA SER A 222 -4.46 -19.82 -1.62
C SER A 222 -4.13 -20.12 -3.07
N GLY A 223 -5.04 -19.84 -4.00
CA GLY A 223 -4.81 -19.94 -5.44
C GLY A 223 -3.62 -19.10 -5.90
N SER A 224 -3.40 -17.95 -5.24
CA SER A 224 -2.24 -17.10 -5.47
C SER A 224 -0.90 -17.72 -5.04
N ASP A 225 -0.89 -18.71 -4.14
CA ASP A 225 0.35 -19.42 -3.74
C ASP A 225 0.90 -20.33 -4.85
N PHE A 226 0.08 -20.62 -5.87
CA PHE A 226 0.47 -21.41 -7.01
C PHE A 226 1.08 -20.57 -8.14
N VAL A 227 0.90 -19.25 -8.12
CA VAL A 227 1.41 -18.33 -9.14
C VAL A 227 2.77 -17.81 -8.69
N GLU A 228 3.84 -18.20 -9.38
CA GLU A 228 5.22 -17.83 -9.05
C GLU A 228 5.99 -17.38 -10.29
N MET A 229 7.12 -16.70 -10.09
CA MET A 229 7.95 -16.20 -11.19
C MET A 229 8.66 -17.31 -11.99
N PHE A 230 8.74 -18.53 -11.44
CA PHE A 230 9.45 -19.65 -12.04
C PHE A 230 8.47 -20.65 -12.68
N VAL A 231 8.60 -20.83 -14.00
CA VAL A 231 7.83 -21.82 -14.76
C VAL A 231 7.98 -23.21 -14.15
N GLY A 232 6.86 -23.89 -13.91
CA GLY A 232 6.82 -25.26 -13.37
C GLY A 232 6.86 -25.38 -11.85
N VAL A 233 7.13 -24.31 -11.10
CA VAL A 233 7.09 -24.34 -9.63
C VAL A 233 5.65 -24.51 -9.12
N GLY A 234 4.69 -23.78 -9.70
CA GLY A 234 3.27 -23.94 -9.39
C GLY A 234 2.80 -25.38 -9.59
N ALA A 235 3.09 -25.97 -10.76
CA ALA A 235 2.78 -27.37 -11.05
C ALA A 235 3.45 -28.37 -10.09
N ALA A 236 4.68 -28.12 -9.64
CA ALA A 236 5.33 -28.98 -8.64
C ALA A 236 4.63 -28.91 -7.26
N ARG A 237 4.19 -27.72 -6.84
CA ARG A 237 3.45 -27.53 -5.57
C ARG A 237 2.07 -28.19 -5.61
N VAL A 238 1.38 -28.11 -6.76
CA VAL A 238 0.10 -28.81 -6.97
C VAL A 238 0.31 -30.32 -6.74
N ARG A 239 1.32 -30.91 -7.38
CA ARG A 239 1.66 -32.34 -7.19
C ARG A 239 1.93 -32.70 -5.73
N ASP A 240 2.83 -31.98 -5.07
CA ASP A 240 3.18 -32.24 -3.66
C ASP A 240 1.97 -32.07 -2.73
N MET A 241 1.10 -31.09 -2.98
CA MET A 241 -0.15 -30.92 -2.24
C MET A 241 -1.06 -32.15 -2.36
N PHE A 242 -1.29 -32.63 -3.59
CA PHE A 242 -2.13 -33.80 -3.84
C PHE A 242 -1.53 -35.09 -3.29
N GLU A 243 -0.21 -35.28 -3.36
CA GLU A 243 0.48 -36.40 -2.72
C GLU A 243 0.31 -36.39 -1.20
N ASN A 244 0.39 -35.22 -0.57
CA ASN A 244 0.21 -35.08 0.87
C ASN A 244 -1.26 -35.28 1.29
N ALA A 245 -2.22 -34.81 0.50
CA ALA A 245 -3.63 -35.08 0.71
C ALA A 245 -3.94 -36.59 0.62
N LYS A 246 -3.41 -37.28 -0.39
CA LYS A 246 -3.56 -38.74 -0.55
C LYS A 246 -3.05 -39.53 0.66
N LYS A 247 -1.98 -39.08 1.33
CA LYS A 247 -1.44 -39.70 2.54
C LYS A 247 -2.32 -39.55 3.78
N HIS A 248 -3.17 -38.51 3.82
CA HIS A 248 -4.04 -38.19 4.96
C HIS A 248 -5.52 -38.40 4.65
N SER A 249 -5.83 -39.22 3.65
CA SER A 249 -7.20 -39.57 3.29
C SER A 249 -7.90 -40.37 4.39
N PRO A 250 -9.19 -40.10 4.69
CA PRO A 250 -10.06 -39.10 4.06
C PRO A 250 -9.74 -37.68 4.53
N CYS A 251 -9.70 -36.70 3.61
CA CYS A 251 -9.42 -35.30 3.94
C CYS A 251 -10.04 -34.31 2.96
N ILE A 252 -10.09 -33.04 3.35
CA ILE A 252 -10.52 -31.92 2.48
C ILE A 252 -9.33 -31.07 2.07
N VAL A 253 -9.23 -30.78 0.78
CA VAL A 253 -8.29 -29.79 0.21
C VAL A 253 -9.07 -28.56 -0.21
N PHE A 254 -8.85 -27.44 0.49
CA PHE A 254 -9.47 -26.16 0.22
C PHE A 254 -8.52 -25.22 -0.53
N ILE A 255 -8.96 -24.74 -1.69
CA ILE A 255 -8.25 -23.76 -2.53
C ILE A 255 -9.06 -22.46 -2.56
N ASP A 256 -8.60 -21.44 -1.84
CA ASP A 256 -9.21 -20.10 -1.91
C ASP A 256 -8.76 -19.36 -3.18
N GLU A 257 -9.51 -18.37 -3.66
CA GLU A 257 -9.15 -17.55 -4.84
C GLU A 257 -8.67 -18.38 -6.06
N ILE A 258 -9.42 -19.44 -6.40
CA ILE A 258 -9.05 -20.34 -7.52
C ILE A 258 -8.92 -19.59 -8.85
N ASP A 259 -9.57 -18.43 -9.00
CA ASP A 259 -9.47 -17.54 -10.15
C ASP A 259 -8.06 -16.97 -10.38
N ALA A 260 -7.16 -17.03 -9.40
CA ALA A 260 -5.75 -16.70 -9.59
C ALA A 260 -5.05 -17.66 -10.58
N VAL A 261 -5.38 -18.97 -10.53
CA VAL A 261 -4.80 -20.01 -11.43
C VAL A 261 -5.77 -20.46 -12.50
N GLY A 262 -7.07 -20.34 -12.26
CA GLY A 262 -8.12 -20.88 -13.10
C GLY A 262 -8.66 -19.94 -14.15
N ARG A 263 -8.03 -18.78 -14.40
CA ARG A 263 -8.56 -17.76 -15.32
C ARG A 263 -8.50 -18.21 -16.78
N GLN A 264 -9.56 -17.96 -17.55
CA GLN A 264 -9.63 -18.25 -18.98
C GLN A 264 -8.64 -17.39 -19.79
N ARG A 265 -8.10 -17.97 -20.88
CA ARG A 265 -7.19 -17.29 -21.82
C ARG A 265 -7.73 -15.94 -22.31
N GLY A 266 -6.93 -14.89 -22.13
CA GLY A 266 -7.05 -13.65 -22.90
C GLY A 266 -6.07 -13.65 -24.07
N ALA A 267 -6.45 -13.07 -25.21
CA ALA A 267 -5.61 -12.93 -26.41
C ALA A 267 -4.46 -11.92 -26.23
N GLY A 268 -3.61 -12.12 -25.21
CA GLY A 268 -2.43 -11.30 -24.93
C GLY A 268 -1.18 -11.96 -25.51
N LEU A 269 -0.55 -11.31 -26.49
CA LEU A 269 0.80 -11.64 -26.96
C LEU A 269 1.80 -11.31 -25.83
N GLY A 270 2.18 -12.28 -25.01
CA GLY A 270 3.24 -12.14 -24.01
C GLY A 270 3.37 -13.38 -23.12
N GLY A 271 4.58 -13.92 -22.98
CA GLY A 271 4.91 -15.22 -22.35
C GLY A 271 4.69 -15.35 -20.84
N GLY A 272 3.80 -14.56 -20.23
CA GLY A 272 3.36 -14.71 -18.83
C GLY A 272 2.25 -15.75 -18.63
N ASN A 273 1.68 -16.28 -19.71
CA ASN A 273 0.60 -17.27 -19.67
C ASN A 273 1.10 -18.70 -19.38
N ASP A 274 2.37 -19.01 -19.68
CA ASP A 274 2.84 -20.40 -19.71
C ASP A 274 2.89 -21.07 -18.31
N GLU A 275 3.22 -20.31 -17.27
CA GLU A 275 3.29 -20.82 -15.89
C GLU A 275 1.90 -21.10 -15.29
N ARG A 276 0.95 -20.19 -15.52
CA ARG A 276 -0.43 -20.34 -15.06
C ARG A 276 -1.12 -21.48 -15.79
N GLU A 277 -0.92 -21.58 -17.11
CA GLU A 277 -1.47 -22.68 -17.91
C GLU A 277 -0.89 -24.03 -17.48
N GLN A 278 0.41 -24.12 -17.24
CA GLN A 278 1.03 -25.36 -16.78
C GLN A 278 0.49 -25.77 -15.40
N THR A 279 0.32 -24.81 -14.49
CA THR A 279 -0.17 -25.05 -13.14
C THR A 279 -1.64 -25.44 -13.13
N LEU A 280 -2.47 -24.77 -13.94
CA LEU A 280 -3.86 -25.12 -14.18
C LEU A 280 -3.99 -26.53 -14.76
N ASN A 281 -3.24 -26.85 -15.82
CA ASN A 281 -3.26 -28.18 -16.42
C ASN A 281 -2.82 -29.25 -15.43
N GLN A 282 -1.82 -28.98 -14.59
CA GLN A 282 -1.41 -29.91 -13.55
C GLN A 282 -2.51 -30.15 -12.51
N LEU A 283 -3.25 -29.09 -12.12
CA LEU A 283 -4.40 -29.23 -11.23
C LEU A 283 -5.47 -30.13 -11.87
N LEU A 284 -5.77 -29.92 -13.15
CA LEU A 284 -6.72 -30.74 -13.91
C LEU A 284 -6.27 -32.21 -13.96
N VAL A 285 -4.99 -32.47 -14.22
CA VAL A 285 -4.41 -33.83 -14.25
C VAL A 285 -4.52 -34.51 -12.89
N GLU A 286 -4.23 -33.81 -11.78
CA GLU A 286 -4.37 -34.39 -10.44
C GLU A 286 -5.84 -34.67 -10.07
N MET A 287 -6.77 -33.81 -10.49
CA MET A 287 -8.21 -34.02 -10.27
C MET A 287 -8.77 -35.20 -11.09
N ASP A 288 -8.37 -35.31 -12.36
CA ASP A 288 -8.76 -36.43 -13.22
C ASP A 288 -8.08 -37.74 -12.75
N GLY A 289 -6.86 -37.64 -12.21
CA GLY A 289 -6.02 -38.75 -11.75
C GLY A 289 -6.45 -39.41 -10.42
N PHE A 290 -7.50 -38.94 -9.76
CA PHE A 290 -8.07 -39.68 -8.63
C PHE A 290 -8.76 -40.97 -9.11
N GLU A 291 -8.44 -42.10 -8.50
CA GLU A 291 -9.31 -43.27 -8.59
C GLU A 291 -10.50 -43.07 -7.64
N GLY A 292 -11.68 -43.63 -7.95
CA GLY A 292 -12.93 -43.38 -7.23
C GLY A 292 -12.98 -43.79 -5.75
N ASN A 293 -11.84 -44.17 -5.15
CA ASN A 293 -11.71 -44.70 -3.80
C ASN A 293 -10.69 -43.92 -2.93
N SER A 294 -10.20 -42.76 -3.38
CA SER A 294 -9.14 -42.02 -2.68
C SER A 294 -9.61 -41.18 -1.50
N GLY A 295 -10.91 -41.01 -1.25
CA GLY A 295 -11.46 -40.29 -0.07
C GLY A 295 -11.06 -38.82 0.06
N VAL A 296 -10.50 -38.20 -0.98
CA VAL A 296 -10.08 -36.79 -1.00
C VAL A 296 -11.14 -35.96 -1.72
N ILE A 297 -11.62 -34.90 -1.08
CA ILE A 297 -12.55 -33.93 -1.68
C ILE A 297 -11.83 -32.59 -1.86
N VAL A 298 -11.86 -32.04 -3.07
CA VAL A 298 -11.32 -30.71 -3.36
C VAL A 298 -12.45 -29.69 -3.29
N ILE A 299 -12.30 -28.66 -2.46
CA ILE A 299 -13.23 -27.53 -2.39
C ILE A 299 -12.50 -26.29 -2.87
N ALA A 300 -13.03 -25.57 -3.85
CA ALA A 300 -12.48 -24.31 -4.31
C ALA A 300 -13.45 -23.17 -4.03
N ALA A 301 -12.95 -21.97 -3.73
CA ALA A 301 -13.78 -20.78 -3.58
C ALA A 301 -13.41 -19.71 -4.62
N THR A 302 -14.43 -19.05 -5.18
CA THR A 302 -14.24 -17.89 -6.05
C THR A 302 -15.32 -16.84 -5.81
N ASN A 303 -14.97 -15.59 -6.09
CA ASN A 303 -15.93 -14.49 -6.19
C ASN A 303 -16.39 -14.24 -7.64
N ARG A 304 -15.70 -14.85 -8.61
CA ARG A 304 -15.85 -14.59 -10.05
C ARG A 304 -15.90 -15.90 -10.84
N PRO A 305 -17.04 -16.60 -10.85
CA PRO A 305 -17.18 -17.85 -11.62
C PRO A 305 -17.06 -17.62 -13.14
N ASP A 306 -17.39 -16.41 -13.60
CA ASP A 306 -17.40 -15.98 -15.00
C ASP A 306 -16.01 -15.96 -15.66
N VAL A 307 -14.96 -15.71 -14.88
CA VAL A 307 -13.59 -15.64 -15.41
C VAL A 307 -12.87 -16.99 -15.44
N LEU A 308 -13.48 -18.03 -14.86
CA LEU A 308 -12.86 -19.34 -14.74
C LEU A 308 -12.87 -20.08 -16.09
N ASP A 309 -11.81 -20.85 -16.34
CA ASP A 309 -11.73 -21.74 -17.48
C ASP A 309 -12.86 -22.80 -17.38
N PRO A 310 -13.74 -22.90 -18.38
CA PRO A 310 -14.82 -23.89 -18.40
C PRO A 310 -14.33 -25.34 -18.21
N ALA A 311 -13.06 -25.63 -18.50
CA ALA A 311 -12.44 -26.93 -18.24
C ALA A 311 -12.48 -27.33 -16.77
N LEU A 312 -12.41 -26.38 -15.82
CA LEU A 312 -12.49 -26.66 -14.38
C LEU A 312 -13.88 -27.16 -13.97
N MET A 313 -14.93 -26.68 -14.64
CA MET A 313 -16.34 -26.99 -14.34
C MET A 313 -16.87 -28.25 -15.06
N ARG A 314 -16.00 -29.01 -15.75
CA ARG A 314 -16.42 -30.23 -16.45
C ARG A 314 -16.64 -31.38 -15.46
N PRO A 315 -17.57 -32.31 -15.76
CA PRO A 315 -17.81 -33.50 -14.92
C PRO A 315 -16.51 -34.26 -14.61
N GLY A 316 -16.33 -34.64 -13.34
CA GLY A 316 -15.09 -35.27 -12.84
C GLY A 316 -14.06 -34.29 -12.25
N ARG A 317 -14.31 -32.98 -12.32
CA ARG A 317 -13.48 -31.93 -11.69
C ARG A 317 -14.31 -31.18 -10.66
N PHE A 318 -14.60 -29.89 -10.86
CA PHE A 318 -15.61 -29.17 -10.07
C PHE A 318 -17.00 -29.43 -10.66
N ASP A 319 -17.49 -30.64 -10.43
CA ASP A 319 -18.77 -31.12 -10.93
C ASP A 319 -19.97 -30.65 -10.10
N ARG A 320 -19.73 -30.16 -8.87
CA ARG A 320 -20.74 -29.51 -8.04
C ARG A 320 -20.42 -28.03 -7.83
N GLN A 321 -21.43 -27.18 -7.97
CA GLN A 321 -21.35 -25.75 -7.68
C GLN A 321 -22.32 -25.41 -6.57
N VAL A 322 -21.77 -24.91 -5.46
CA VAL A 322 -22.55 -24.49 -4.30
C VAL A 322 -22.52 -22.97 -4.25
N VAL A 323 -23.68 -22.35 -4.39
CA VAL A 323 -23.80 -20.89 -4.31
C VAL A 323 -23.94 -20.49 -2.84
N VAL A 324 -23.07 -19.59 -2.39
CA VAL A 324 -23.07 -19.00 -1.05
C VAL A 324 -23.47 -17.53 -1.18
N PRO A 325 -24.78 -17.23 -1.16
CA PRO A 325 -25.29 -15.89 -1.40
C PRO A 325 -24.97 -14.93 -0.25
N LEU A 326 -25.28 -13.64 -0.43
CA LEU A 326 -25.37 -12.72 0.69
C LEU A 326 -26.55 -13.12 1.59
N PRO A 327 -26.42 -12.96 2.92
CA PRO A 327 -27.47 -13.36 3.87
C PRO A 327 -28.70 -12.44 3.76
N ASP A 328 -29.88 -13.05 3.92
CA ASP A 328 -31.17 -12.37 4.09
C ASP A 328 -31.30 -11.75 5.51
N ILE A 329 -32.37 -11.00 5.82
CA ILE A 329 -32.58 -10.38 7.14
C ILE A 329 -32.44 -11.39 8.27
N ARG A 330 -33.05 -12.59 8.12
CA ARG A 330 -33.00 -13.63 9.15
C ARG A 330 -31.60 -14.22 9.28
N GLY A 331 -30.93 -14.47 8.18
CA GLY A 331 -29.54 -14.93 8.14
C GLY A 331 -28.60 -13.91 8.77
N ARG A 332 -28.78 -12.61 8.49
CA ARG A 332 -28.03 -11.51 9.13
C ARG A 332 -28.24 -11.50 10.64
N GLU A 333 -29.48 -11.66 11.09
CA GLU A 333 -29.82 -11.76 12.52
C GLU A 333 -29.10 -12.96 13.17
N GLN A 334 -29.18 -14.15 12.56
CA GLN A 334 -28.50 -15.34 13.08
C GLN A 334 -26.97 -15.19 13.11
N ILE A 335 -26.37 -14.61 12.05
CA ILE A 335 -24.93 -14.33 11.99
C ILE A 335 -24.54 -13.36 13.11
N LEU A 336 -25.31 -12.28 13.30
CA LEU A 336 -25.10 -11.34 14.40
C LEU A 336 -25.14 -12.06 15.75
N LEU A 337 -26.12 -12.94 15.98
CA LEU A 337 -26.21 -13.72 17.23
C LEU A 337 -24.99 -14.61 17.44
N VAL A 338 -24.45 -15.26 16.39
CA VAL A 338 -23.22 -16.06 16.48
C VAL A 338 -22.02 -15.20 16.91
N HIS A 339 -21.87 -14.01 16.32
CA HIS A 339 -20.75 -13.11 16.66
C HIS A 339 -20.95 -12.41 18.01
N MET A 340 -22.18 -12.08 18.39
CA MET A 340 -22.54 -11.47 19.67
C MET A 340 -22.21 -12.38 20.86
N ARG A 341 -22.26 -13.70 20.72
CA ARG A 341 -21.86 -14.66 21.79
C ARG A 341 -20.40 -14.46 22.26
N LYS A 342 -19.55 -13.86 21.45
CA LYS A 342 -18.12 -13.64 21.75
C LYS A 342 -17.87 -12.34 22.51
N VAL A 343 -18.90 -11.50 22.71
CA VAL A 343 -18.79 -10.15 23.27
C VAL A 343 -19.83 -9.98 24.40
N PRO A 344 -19.52 -9.26 25.50
CA PRO A 344 -20.50 -9.00 26.55
C PRO A 344 -21.55 -7.96 26.10
N ILE A 345 -22.74 -8.43 25.71
CA ILE A 345 -23.85 -7.62 25.20
C ILE A 345 -24.82 -7.20 26.32
N ALA A 346 -25.37 -5.99 26.24
CA ALA A 346 -26.41 -5.50 27.14
C ALA A 346 -27.83 -5.95 26.73
N PRO A 347 -28.80 -6.06 27.67
CA PRO A 347 -30.14 -6.59 27.37
C PRO A 347 -31.00 -5.75 26.42
N ASP A 348 -30.61 -4.50 26.15
CA ASP A 348 -31.31 -3.57 25.26
C ASP A 348 -31.01 -3.80 23.77
N VAL A 349 -30.06 -4.67 23.44
CA VAL A 349 -29.64 -4.93 22.07
C VAL A 349 -30.61 -5.88 21.37
N ASP A 350 -31.23 -5.39 20.30
CA ASP A 350 -32.09 -6.17 19.42
C ASP A 350 -31.39 -6.43 18.08
N ALA A 351 -31.02 -7.70 17.85
CA ALA A 351 -30.34 -8.14 16.63
C ALA A 351 -31.21 -7.98 15.37
N SER A 352 -32.54 -8.04 15.49
CA SER A 352 -33.46 -7.91 14.37
C SER A 352 -33.48 -6.48 13.80
N ILE A 353 -33.41 -5.48 14.69
CA ILE A 353 -33.30 -4.06 14.28
C ILE A 353 -31.96 -3.82 13.56
N ILE A 354 -30.87 -4.35 14.09
CA ILE A 354 -29.54 -4.23 13.49
C ILE A 354 -29.50 -4.91 12.12
N ALA A 355 -30.04 -6.13 12.00
CA ALA A 355 -30.07 -6.89 10.75
C ALA A 355 -30.83 -6.16 9.62
N ARG A 356 -31.96 -5.50 9.95
CA ARG A 356 -32.69 -4.65 9.00
C ARG A 356 -31.91 -3.39 8.60
N GLY A 357 -31.10 -2.85 9.51
CA GLY A 357 -30.24 -1.69 9.26
C GLY A 357 -28.96 -1.98 8.48
N CYS A 358 -28.68 -3.25 8.20
CA CYS A 358 -27.48 -3.71 7.48
C CYS A 358 -27.84 -4.41 6.16
N PRO A 359 -28.64 -3.80 5.25
CA PRO A 359 -29.00 -4.44 3.99
C PRO A 359 -27.74 -4.67 3.14
N GLY A 360 -27.64 -5.85 2.54
CA GLY A 360 -26.51 -6.24 1.68
C GLY A 360 -25.19 -6.51 2.41
N PHE A 361 -25.15 -6.43 3.75
CA PHE A 361 -23.95 -6.76 4.51
C PHE A 361 -23.62 -8.25 4.38
N SER A 362 -22.35 -8.56 4.12
CA SER A 362 -21.85 -9.92 4.18
C SER A 362 -21.66 -10.39 5.63
N GLY A 363 -21.46 -11.69 5.84
CA GLY A 363 -21.16 -12.22 7.17
C GLY A 363 -19.90 -11.60 7.79
N ALA A 364 -18.89 -11.30 6.95
CA ALA A 364 -17.68 -10.60 7.38
C ALA A 364 -17.97 -9.14 7.80
N ASP A 365 -18.85 -8.44 7.10
CA ASP A 365 -19.24 -7.07 7.47
C ASP A 365 -20.00 -7.04 8.80
N LEU A 366 -20.87 -8.02 9.06
CA LEU A 366 -21.57 -8.17 10.33
C LEU A 366 -20.61 -8.53 11.48
N ALA A 367 -19.63 -9.38 11.21
CA ALA A 367 -18.57 -9.66 12.18
C ALA A 367 -17.78 -8.40 12.53
N ASN A 368 -17.47 -7.57 11.52
CA ASN A 368 -16.81 -6.29 11.71
C ASN A 368 -17.69 -5.29 12.47
N LEU A 369 -19.01 -5.27 12.22
CA LEU A 369 -19.96 -4.44 12.95
C LEU A 369 -19.95 -4.73 14.46
N VAL A 370 -20.01 -6.00 14.84
CA VAL A 370 -19.94 -6.42 16.25
C VAL A 370 -18.61 -6.00 16.89
N ASN A 371 -17.50 -6.14 16.14
CA ASN A 371 -16.18 -5.72 16.61
C ASN A 371 -16.09 -4.20 16.81
N GLU A 372 -16.60 -3.41 15.85
CA GLU A 372 -16.64 -1.95 15.95
C GLU A 372 -17.52 -1.47 17.12
N ALA A 373 -18.66 -2.12 17.37
CA ALA A 373 -19.51 -1.84 18.52
C ALA A 373 -18.76 -2.09 19.84
N ALA A 374 -18.02 -3.20 19.93
CA ALA A 374 -17.17 -3.50 21.08
C ALA A 374 -16.05 -2.46 21.27
N LEU A 375 -15.44 -1.96 20.19
CA LEU A 375 -14.44 -0.91 20.25
C LEU A 375 -15.02 0.44 20.71
N PHE A 376 -16.25 0.78 20.32
CA PHE A 376 -16.96 1.96 20.83
C PHE A 376 -17.25 1.85 22.33
N ALA A 377 -17.76 0.70 22.79
CA ALA A 377 -17.98 0.42 24.20
C ALA A 377 -16.67 0.52 25.00
N ALA A 378 -15.59 -0.08 24.50
CA ALA A 378 -14.26 -0.05 25.12
C ALA A 378 -13.70 1.38 25.21
N ARG A 379 -13.86 2.19 24.15
CA ARG A 379 -13.46 3.61 24.16
C ARG A 379 -14.25 4.43 25.20
N GLY A 380 -15.52 4.09 25.39
CA GLY A 380 -16.36 4.65 26.44
C GLY A 380 -16.08 4.10 27.84
N SER A 381 -15.12 3.18 28.00
CA SER A 381 -14.87 2.43 29.24
C SER A 381 -16.13 1.72 29.78
N LYS A 382 -17.03 1.29 28.89
CA LYS A 382 -18.23 0.52 29.25
C LYS A 382 -17.86 -0.94 29.49
N ARG A 383 -18.62 -1.61 30.36
CA ARG A 383 -18.47 -3.05 30.64
C ARG A 383 -19.27 -3.93 29.67
N LEU A 384 -20.42 -3.44 29.20
CA LEU A 384 -21.30 -4.12 28.26
C LEU A 384 -21.42 -3.25 26.99
N VAL A 385 -21.65 -3.90 25.84
CA VAL A 385 -21.94 -3.24 24.57
C VAL A 385 -23.46 -3.06 24.46
N ASP A 386 -23.91 -1.81 24.33
CA ASP A 386 -25.33 -1.45 24.25
C ASP A 386 -25.79 -1.16 22.82
N MET A 387 -27.10 -0.95 22.63
CA MET A 387 -27.68 -0.73 21.30
C MET A 387 -27.13 0.55 20.64
N VAL A 388 -26.78 1.55 21.44
CA VAL A 388 -26.19 2.81 20.95
C VAL A 388 -24.81 2.58 20.35
N ASP A 389 -24.00 1.69 20.92
CA ASP A 389 -22.70 1.33 20.36
C ASP A 389 -22.82 0.58 19.02
N PHE A 390 -23.84 -0.28 18.87
CA PHE A 390 -24.16 -0.91 17.58
C PHE A 390 -24.62 0.09 16.53
N GLU A 391 -25.51 1.01 16.88
CA GLU A 391 -25.96 2.08 15.98
C GLU A 391 -24.77 2.95 15.52
N ARG A 392 -23.85 3.30 16.44
CA ARG A 392 -22.64 4.06 16.11
C ARG A 392 -21.68 3.28 15.21
N ALA A 393 -21.52 1.98 15.45
CA ALA A 393 -20.71 1.10 14.63
C ALA A 393 -21.29 0.99 13.21
N LYS A 394 -22.60 0.81 13.09
CA LYS A 394 -23.33 0.77 11.83
C LYS A 394 -23.15 2.07 11.05
N ASP A 395 -23.42 3.22 11.70
CA ASP A 395 -23.25 4.53 11.08
C ASP A 395 -21.80 4.73 10.60
N LYS A 396 -20.79 4.29 11.39
CA LYS A 396 -19.38 4.37 11.00
C LYS A 396 -19.05 3.52 9.77
N ILE A 397 -19.57 2.29 9.69
CA ILE A 397 -19.29 1.38 8.57
C ILE A 397 -19.97 1.88 7.29
N ILE A 398 -21.23 2.32 7.38
CA ILE A 398 -22.00 2.75 6.20
C ILE A 398 -21.57 4.14 5.71
N MET A 399 -21.40 5.09 6.63
CA MET A 399 -21.25 6.52 6.29
C MET A 399 -19.83 7.04 6.52
N GLY A 400 -18.98 6.28 7.21
CA GLY A 400 -17.66 6.71 7.64
C GLY A 400 -17.64 7.36 9.01
N ALA A 401 -16.44 7.76 9.45
CA ALA A 401 -16.25 8.36 10.77
C ALA A 401 -16.95 9.72 10.90
N GLU A 402 -17.45 9.99 12.10
CA GLU A 402 -18.05 11.27 12.50
C GLU A 402 -17.00 12.40 12.46
N ARG A 403 -17.32 13.51 11.81
CA ARG A 403 -16.38 14.64 11.62
C ARG A 403 -16.53 15.70 12.72
N ARG A 404 -16.13 15.36 13.95
CA ARG A 404 -16.26 16.24 15.12
C ARG A 404 -15.51 17.58 15.03
N SER A 405 -14.46 17.66 14.24
CA SER A 405 -13.68 18.87 14.04
C SER A 405 -14.28 19.83 13.01
N MET A 406 -15.26 19.39 12.22
CA MET A 406 -15.89 20.24 11.22
C MET A 406 -16.99 21.08 11.88
N VAL A 407 -16.75 22.37 12.02
CA VAL A 407 -17.75 23.33 12.47
C VAL A 407 -18.56 23.77 11.26
N MET A 408 -19.82 23.34 11.17
CA MET A 408 -20.73 23.80 10.13
C MET A 408 -21.32 25.17 10.51
N PRO A 409 -21.31 26.16 9.60
CA PRO A 409 -22.06 27.40 9.76
C PRO A 409 -23.53 27.12 10.09
N GLU A 410 -24.16 27.95 10.92
CA GLU A 410 -25.57 27.72 11.31
C GLU A 410 -26.52 27.70 10.12
N GLU A 411 -26.24 28.49 9.08
CA GLU A 411 -27.03 28.51 7.84
C GLU A 411 -26.95 27.18 7.08
N GLU A 412 -25.75 26.60 6.96
CA GLU A 412 -25.57 25.28 6.34
C GLU A 412 -26.24 24.20 7.18
N ARG A 413 -26.07 24.24 8.50
CA ARG A 413 -26.72 23.31 9.44
C ARG A 413 -28.25 23.37 9.31
N ARG A 414 -28.81 24.58 9.19
CA ARG A 414 -30.24 24.80 8.95
C ARG A 414 -30.67 24.28 7.59
N ASN A 415 -29.89 24.52 6.54
CA ASN A 415 -30.16 23.98 5.22
C ASN A 415 -30.19 22.44 5.23
N THR A 416 -29.21 21.80 5.86
CA THR A 416 -29.19 20.34 6.06
C THR A 416 -30.40 19.85 6.86
N ALA A 417 -30.82 20.55 7.91
CA ALA A 417 -32.01 20.18 8.68
C ALA A 417 -33.29 20.20 7.82
N TYR A 418 -33.48 21.21 6.97
CA TYR A 418 -34.60 21.23 6.02
C TYR A 418 -34.48 20.14 4.97
N HIS A 419 -33.29 19.93 4.43
CA HIS A 419 -33.02 18.89 3.44
C HIS A 419 -33.41 17.50 3.97
N GLU A 420 -32.92 17.13 5.15
CA GLU A 420 -33.23 15.81 5.74
C GLU A 420 -34.71 15.70 6.16
N SER A 421 -35.31 16.78 6.66
CA SER A 421 -36.75 16.81 6.96
C SER A 421 -37.60 16.58 5.71
N GLY A 422 -37.15 17.11 4.56
CA GLY A 422 -37.78 16.90 3.26
C GLY A 422 -37.85 15.43 2.87
N HIS A 423 -36.72 14.71 2.94
CA HIS A 423 -36.70 13.27 2.70
C HIS A 423 -37.61 12.51 3.66
N ALA A 424 -37.51 12.79 4.96
CA ALA A 424 -38.23 12.07 6.00
C ALA A 424 -39.76 12.22 5.87
N ILE A 425 -40.26 13.42 5.57
CA ILE A 425 -41.70 13.66 5.45
C ILE A 425 -42.28 13.03 4.18
N VAL A 426 -41.60 13.17 3.04
CA VAL A 426 -42.06 12.54 1.79
C VAL A 426 -42.08 11.02 1.96
N ALA A 427 -41.03 10.44 2.55
CA ALA A 427 -40.96 9.01 2.84
C ALA A 427 -42.08 8.54 3.77
N ARG A 428 -42.50 9.36 4.74
CA ARG A 428 -43.53 9.00 5.71
C ARG A 428 -44.96 9.11 5.19
N LEU A 429 -45.19 10.00 4.22
CA LEU A 429 -46.51 10.29 3.64
C LEU A 429 -46.86 9.36 2.46
N LEU A 430 -45.86 8.94 1.68
CA LEU A 430 -46.09 8.05 0.55
C LEU A 430 -46.40 6.61 1.02
N PRO A 431 -47.37 5.93 0.41
CA PRO A 431 -47.66 4.53 0.74
C PRO A 431 -46.59 3.60 0.17
N GLY A 432 -46.26 2.54 0.91
CA GLY A 432 -45.38 1.46 0.42
C GLY A 432 -43.88 1.76 0.41
N THR A 433 -43.46 2.97 0.79
CA THR A 433 -42.06 3.32 1.11
C THR A 433 -41.61 2.66 2.40
N ASP A 434 -40.30 2.49 2.55
CA ASP A 434 -39.72 1.95 3.79
C ASP A 434 -39.83 2.97 4.93
N PRO A 435 -40.17 2.54 6.16
CA PRO A 435 -40.35 3.42 7.29
C PRO A 435 -39.04 4.12 7.69
N VAL A 436 -39.16 5.41 8.01
CA VAL A 436 -38.03 6.22 8.50
C VAL A 436 -37.71 5.79 9.93
N HIS A 437 -36.45 5.42 10.15
CA HIS A 437 -35.96 4.95 11.44
C HIS A 437 -35.24 6.04 12.24
N LYS A 438 -34.43 6.85 11.56
CA LYS A 438 -33.58 7.87 12.18
C LYS A 438 -33.26 8.96 11.16
N VAL A 439 -33.23 10.21 11.61
CA VAL A 439 -32.78 11.36 10.82
C VAL A 439 -31.70 12.09 11.61
N THR A 440 -30.58 12.41 10.99
CA THR A 440 -29.47 13.11 11.65
C THR A 440 -28.85 14.18 10.75
N ILE A 441 -28.45 15.30 11.35
CA ILE A 441 -27.70 16.38 10.70
C ILE A 441 -26.22 16.39 11.12
N ILE A 442 -25.74 15.28 11.72
CA ILE A 442 -24.36 15.15 12.15
C ILE A 442 -23.52 14.68 10.96
N PRO A 443 -22.47 15.43 10.56
CA PRO A 443 -21.69 15.11 9.38
C PRO A 443 -20.85 13.83 9.58
N ARG A 444 -20.94 12.92 8.61
CA ARG A 444 -20.24 11.62 8.60
C ARG A 444 -19.65 11.36 7.22
N GLY A 445 -18.35 11.06 7.19
CA GLY A 445 -17.62 10.84 5.94
C GLY A 445 -17.86 11.97 4.92
N ARG A 446 -18.59 11.65 3.83
CA ARG A 446 -18.97 12.58 2.76
C ARG A 446 -20.36 13.21 2.91
N ALA A 447 -21.20 12.71 3.82
CA ALA A 447 -22.56 13.18 4.02
C ALA A 447 -22.61 14.25 5.13
N LEU A 448 -23.39 15.32 4.92
CA LEU A 448 -23.62 16.39 5.92
C LEU A 448 -24.80 16.05 6.84
N GLY A 449 -25.79 15.33 6.33
CA GLY A 449 -26.92 14.76 7.04
C GLY A 449 -27.36 13.47 6.36
N VAL A 450 -28.25 12.72 7.00
CA VAL A 450 -28.85 11.52 6.40
C VAL A 450 -30.17 11.13 7.05
N THR A 451 -31.09 10.68 6.20
CA THR A 451 -32.36 10.05 6.55
C THR A 451 -32.24 8.54 6.34
N VAL A 452 -32.33 7.77 7.43
CA VAL A 452 -32.19 6.31 7.42
C VAL A 452 -33.57 5.68 7.39
N GLN A 453 -33.87 4.92 6.34
CA GLN A 453 -35.05 4.07 6.21
C GLN A 453 -34.67 2.61 6.50
N LEU A 454 -35.56 1.87 7.18
CA LEU A 454 -35.37 0.45 7.46
C LEU A 454 -36.43 -0.38 6.73
N PRO A 455 -36.04 -1.23 5.77
CA PRO A 455 -36.97 -2.14 5.13
C PRO A 455 -37.61 -3.10 6.15
N GLU A 456 -38.91 -3.33 6.04
CA GLU A 456 -39.61 -4.32 6.88
C GLU A 456 -39.35 -5.75 6.42
N GLN A 457 -39.11 -5.93 5.12
CA GLN A 457 -38.93 -7.23 4.45
C GLN A 457 -37.88 -7.10 3.36
N ASP A 458 -37.11 -8.17 3.10
CA ASP A 458 -36.23 -8.23 1.94
C ASP A 458 -37.09 -8.40 0.68
N ARG A 459 -37.00 -7.44 -0.24
CA ARG A 459 -37.74 -7.46 -1.51
C ARG A 459 -36.81 -7.95 -2.62
N TYR A 460 -37.16 -9.08 -3.24
CA TYR A 460 -36.46 -9.59 -4.42
C TYR A 460 -36.94 -8.93 -5.72
N SER A 461 -38.18 -8.43 -5.73
CA SER A 461 -38.78 -7.73 -6.86
C SER A 461 -39.43 -6.43 -6.40
N TYR A 462 -39.16 -5.34 -7.11
CA TYR A 462 -39.76 -4.03 -6.85
C TYR A 462 -40.93 -3.80 -7.80
N ASN A 463 -42.05 -3.30 -7.27
CA ASN A 463 -43.15 -2.85 -8.12
C ASN A 463 -42.90 -1.42 -8.61
N ARG A 464 -43.62 -1.02 -9.66
CA ARG A 464 -43.48 0.31 -10.28
C ARG A 464 -43.72 1.43 -9.28
N ASP A 465 -44.77 1.33 -8.46
CA ASP A 465 -45.15 2.37 -7.51
C ASP A 465 -44.10 2.58 -6.42
N TYR A 466 -43.45 1.52 -5.93
CA TYR A 466 -42.35 1.63 -4.96
C TYR A 466 -41.17 2.41 -5.54
N LEU A 467 -40.81 2.15 -6.80
CA LEU A 467 -39.71 2.85 -7.47
C LEU A 467 -40.05 4.32 -7.71
N LEU A 468 -41.27 4.62 -8.16
CA LEU A 468 -41.75 6.00 -8.30
C LEU A 468 -41.75 6.74 -6.97
N ASN A 469 -42.22 6.11 -5.91
CA ASN A 469 -42.24 6.71 -4.58
C ASN A 469 -40.82 6.96 -4.06
N ASN A 470 -39.87 6.06 -4.32
CA ASN A 470 -38.46 6.29 -3.96
C ASN A 470 -37.84 7.45 -4.74
N ILE A 471 -38.18 7.61 -6.03
CA ILE A 471 -37.78 8.79 -6.81
C ILE A 471 -38.34 10.07 -6.18
N ALA A 472 -39.60 10.08 -5.76
CA ALA A 472 -40.20 11.23 -5.06
C ALA A 472 -39.49 11.53 -3.73
N VAL A 473 -39.14 10.51 -2.93
CA VAL A 473 -38.38 10.67 -1.68
C VAL A 473 -37.02 11.32 -1.94
N LEU A 474 -36.30 10.91 -2.99
CA LEU A 474 -35.00 11.49 -3.35
C LEU A 474 -35.08 12.99 -3.69
N PHE A 475 -36.20 13.48 -4.21
CA PHE A 475 -36.37 14.92 -4.47
C PHE A 475 -36.80 15.72 -3.24
N GLY A 476 -37.24 15.07 -2.16
CA GLY A 476 -37.71 15.71 -0.94
C GLY A 476 -36.72 16.72 -0.36
N GLY A 477 -35.44 16.34 -0.30
CA GLY A 477 -34.39 17.21 0.25
C GLY A 477 -34.19 18.50 -0.54
N ARG A 478 -33.97 18.37 -1.86
CA ARG A 478 -33.84 19.52 -2.77
C ARG A 478 -35.03 20.48 -2.67
N ILE A 479 -36.24 19.94 -2.68
CA ILE A 479 -37.46 20.75 -2.70
C ILE A 479 -37.64 21.49 -1.36
N ALA A 480 -37.27 20.85 -0.24
CA ALA A 480 -37.30 21.51 1.06
C ALA A 480 -36.32 22.69 1.15
N GLU A 481 -35.12 22.58 0.56
CA GLU A 481 -34.20 23.73 0.47
C GLU A 481 -34.85 24.89 -0.31
N GLU A 482 -35.47 24.57 -1.45
CA GLU A 482 -36.09 25.58 -2.32
C GLU A 482 -37.28 26.27 -1.65
N LEU A 483 -38.16 25.51 -0.97
CA LEU A 483 -39.40 26.02 -0.39
C LEU A 483 -39.22 26.81 0.92
N PHE A 484 -38.22 26.47 1.72
CA PHE A 484 -38.02 27.04 3.06
C PHE A 484 -36.79 27.93 3.18
N MET A 485 -35.71 27.61 2.46
CA MET A 485 -34.49 28.42 2.46
C MET A 485 -34.39 29.35 1.24
N GLY A 486 -35.21 29.14 0.21
CA GLY A 486 -35.23 29.99 -0.99
C GLY A 486 -33.95 29.89 -1.83
N GLN A 487 -33.17 28.83 -1.64
CA GLN A 487 -31.88 28.63 -2.30
C GLN A 487 -31.72 27.20 -2.80
N MET A 488 -30.78 27.04 -3.73
CA MET A 488 -30.49 25.79 -4.40
C MET A 488 -29.03 25.39 -4.14
N THR A 489 -28.79 24.34 -3.36
CA THR A 489 -27.43 23.90 -3.03
C THR A 489 -26.92 22.77 -3.93
N THR A 490 -25.63 22.46 -3.83
CA THR A 490 -24.98 21.32 -4.50
C THR A 490 -25.14 20.00 -3.74
N GLY A 491 -25.68 20.03 -2.51
CA GLY A 491 -25.86 18.87 -1.63
C GLY A 491 -26.76 17.79 -2.24
N ALA A 492 -27.79 18.19 -2.99
CA ALA A 492 -28.75 17.28 -3.61
C ALA A 492 -28.22 16.50 -4.84
N SER A 493 -26.98 16.74 -5.28
CA SER A 493 -26.44 16.15 -6.53
C SER A 493 -26.48 14.62 -6.56
N HIS A 494 -26.26 13.98 -5.41
CA HIS A 494 -26.32 12.52 -5.28
C HIS A 494 -27.75 12.00 -5.45
N ASP A 495 -28.75 12.71 -4.93
CA ASP A 495 -30.16 12.30 -5.02
C ASP A 495 -30.68 12.41 -6.45
N PHE A 496 -30.31 13.49 -7.16
CA PHE A 496 -30.60 13.62 -8.59
C PHE A 496 -30.00 12.50 -9.42
N LYS A 497 -28.74 12.13 -9.14
CA LYS A 497 -28.08 11.03 -9.84
C LYS A 497 -28.82 9.72 -9.61
N ARG A 498 -29.13 9.38 -8.35
CA ARG A 498 -29.86 8.15 -8.01
C ARG A 498 -31.26 8.11 -8.62
N ALA A 499 -31.99 9.22 -8.56
CA ALA A 499 -33.33 9.33 -9.13
C ALA A 499 -33.30 9.15 -10.66
N THR A 500 -32.33 9.78 -11.33
CA THR A 500 -32.15 9.67 -12.79
C THR A 500 -31.74 8.26 -13.20
N ASP A 501 -30.80 7.64 -12.49
CA ASP A 501 -30.36 6.27 -12.77
C ASP A 501 -31.51 5.27 -12.57
N MET A 502 -32.31 5.45 -11.52
CA MET A 502 -33.49 4.60 -11.26
C MET A 502 -34.55 4.77 -12.35
N ALA A 503 -34.89 6.00 -12.72
CA ALA A 503 -35.82 6.27 -13.82
C ALA A 503 -35.31 5.71 -15.16
N ARG A 504 -34.00 5.80 -15.43
CA ARG A 504 -33.39 5.21 -16.62
C ARG A 504 -33.61 3.70 -16.66
N ARG A 505 -33.28 2.98 -15.58
CA ARG A 505 -33.47 1.51 -15.51
C ARG A 505 -34.92 1.08 -15.62
N MET A 506 -35.85 1.85 -15.05
CA MET A 506 -37.29 1.61 -15.22
C MET A 506 -37.69 1.63 -16.70
N VAL A 507 -37.10 2.53 -17.49
CA VAL A 507 -37.41 2.69 -18.92
C VAL A 507 -36.62 1.71 -19.79
N THR A 508 -35.34 1.49 -19.53
CA THR A 508 -34.44 0.73 -20.43
C THR A 508 -34.29 -0.75 -20.09
N GLU A 509 -34.38 -1.13 -18.81
CA GLU A 509 -34.09 -2.49 -18.35
C GLU A 509 -35.36 -3.23 -17.93
N TRP A 510 -36.21 -2.58 -17.13
CA TRP A 510 -37.34 -3.24 -16.45
C TRP A 510 -38.66 -3.15 -17.20
N GLY A 511 -38.72 -2.45 -18.33
CA GLY A 511 -39.93 -2.34 -19.16
C GLY A 511 -41.12 -1.70 -18.43
N MET A 512 -40.86 -0.75 -17.53
CA MET A 512 -41.88 -0.09 -16.68
C MET A 512 -42.43 1.22 -17.26
N SER A 513 -42.22 1.44 -18.56
CA SER A 513 -42.77 2.57 -19.32
C SER A 513 -43.84 2.08 -20.29
N ASP A 514 -45.01 2.71 -20.25
CA ASP A 514 -46.10 2.43 -21.20
C ASP A 514 -45.75 2.88 -22.63
N ALA A 515 -44.92 3.92 -22.77
CA ALA A 515 -44.53 4.49 -24.06
C ALA A 515 -43.47 3.64 -24.78
N MET A 516 -42.55 3.04 -24.03
CA MET A 516 -41.52 2.16 -24.59
C MET A 516 -42.00 0.70 -24.66
N GLY A 517 -42.89 0.28 -23.76
CA GLY A 517 -43.36 -1.10 -23.68
C GLY A 517 -42.36 -2.05 -23.01
N PRO A 518 -42.69 -3.35 -22.92
CA PRO A 518 -41.94 -4.35 -22.16
C PRO A 518 -40.75 -4.90 -22.97
N MET A 519 -39.81 -4.04 -23.35
CA MET A 519 -38.58 -4.42 -24.08
C MET A 519 -37.34 -3.91 -23.34
N THR A 520 -36.26 -4.69 -23.37
CA THR A 520 -34.96 -4.26 -22.86
C THR A 520 -34.22 -3.50 -23.96
N TYR A 521 -33.89 -2.24 -23.70
CA TYR A 521 -33.18 -1.35 -24.62
C TYR A 521 -31.67 -1.31 -24.35
N SER A 522 -31.22 -1.67 -23.15
CA SER A 522 -29.80 -1.69 -22.77
C SER A 522 -29.28 -3.13 -22.66
N GLU A 523 -28.16 -3.45 -23.32
CA GLU A 523 -27.41 -4.67 -23.01
C GLU A 523 -26.69 -4.51 -21.65
N ASN A 524 -26.72 -5.57 -20.84
CA ASN A 524 -26.14 -5.59 -19.50
C ASN A 524 -24.70 -5.06 -19.49
N GLU A 525 -24.43 -4.08 -18.62
CA GLU A 525 -23.09 -3.64 -18.21
C GLU A 525 -22.37 -4.73 -17.38
N GLY A 526 -22.25 -5.95 -17.91
CA GLY A 526 -21.31 -6.93 -17.35
C GLY A 526 -19.88 -6.40 -17.50
N GLU A 527 -18.97 -6.74 -16.57
CA GLU A 527 -17.56 -6.30 -16.63
C GLU A 527 -16.97 -6.61 -18.00
N VAL A 528 -16.78 -5.52 -18.75
CA VAL A 528 -16.39 -5.52 -20.15
C VAL A 528 -14.96 -6.03 -20.26
N PHE A 529 -14.79 -7.27 -20.73
CA PHE A 529 -13.48 -7.84 -21.05
C PHE A 529 -12.85 -7.05 -22.20
N LEU A 530 -11.71 -6.39 -21.93
CA LEU A 530 -10.97 -5.49 -22.82
C LEU A 530 -10.64 -6.04 -24.23
N GLY A 531 -10.84 -7.34 -24.49
CA GLY A 531 -10.55 -7.98 -25.78
C GLY A 531 -11.74 -8.25 -26.70
N ARG A 532 -13.00 -8.08 -26.26
CA ARG A 532 -14.20 -8.39 -27.07
C ARG A 532 -15.12 -7.19 -27.36
N SER A 533 -14.83 -6.05 -26.78
CA SER A 533 -15.78 -4.93 -26.69
C SER A 533 -15.49 -3.74 -27.60
N VAL A 534 -14.44 -3.80 -28.43
CA VAL A 534 -14.22 -2.74 -29.43
C VAL A 534 -15.31 -2.76 -30.53
N THR A 535 -16.16 -3.80 -30.58
CA THR A 535 -17.15 -4.04 -31.65
C THR A 535 -18.59 -4.25 -31.22
N THR A 536 -18.97 -4.10 -29.94
CA THR A 536 -20.40 -4.06 -29.55
C THR A 536 -20.93 -2.64 -29.73
N HIS A 537 -21.40 -2.34 -30.95
CA HIS A 537 -22.18 -1.15 -31.25
C HIS A 537 -23.46 -1.13 -30.41
N GLN A 538 -23.82 0.02 -29.85
CA GLN A 538 -25.14 0.24 -29.26
C GLN A 538 -26.21 -0.10 -30.30
N ALA A 539 -27.04 -1.11 -30.00
CA ALA A 539 -28.12 -1.56 -30.89
C ALA A 539 -29.39 -0.67 -30.79
N ILE A 540 -29.26 0.60 -30.37
CA ILE A 540 -30.38 1.52 -30.17
C ILE A 540 -30.29 2.64 -31.21
N SER A 541 -31.40 2.94 -31.90
CA SER A 541 -31.47 4.10 -32.80
C SER A 541 -31.55 5.42 -32.04
N ASP A 542 -31.05 6.50 -32.63
CA ASP A 542 -31.13 7.85 -32.04
C ASP A 542 -32.56 8.27 -31.70
N GLU A 543 -33.53 7.91 -32.54
CA GLU A 543 -34.96 8.16 -32.28
C GLU A 543 -35.43 7.45 -31.01
N THR A 544 -34.97 6.22 -30.77
CA THR A 544 -35.31 5.46 -29.57
C THR A 544 -34.65 6.07 -28.34
N MET A 545 -33.39 6.51 -28.43
CA MET A 545 -32.72 7.23 -27.32
C MET A 545 -33.45 8.53 -26.96
N GLN A 546 -33.91 9.30 -27.94
CA GLN A 546 -34.70 10.51 -27.69
C GLN A 546 -36.04 10.21 -27.00
N LYS A 547 -36.69 9.08 -27.34
CA LYS A 547 -37.91 8.63 -26.64
C LYS A 547 -37.61 8.22 -25.20
N VAL A 548 -36.53 7.48 -24.97
CA VAL A 548 -36.06 7.11 -23.63
C VAL A 548 -35.82 8.35 -22.77
N ASP A 549 -35.08 9.35 -23.27
CA ASP A 549 -34.77 10.56 -22.50
C ASP A 549 -36.03 11.39 -22.18
N LYS A 550 -36.99 11.48 -23.12
CA LYS A 550 -38.28 12.13 -22.87
C LYS A 550 -39.07 11.42 -21.78
N GLU A 551 -39.07 10.10 -21.77
CA GLU A 551 -39.77 9.31 -20.77
C GLU A 551 -39.13 9.41 -19.39
N ILE A 552 -37.80 9.37 -19.31
CA ILE A 552 -37.05 9.60 -18.06
C ILE A 552 -37.42 10.98 -17.50
N ARG A 553 -37.41 12.02 -18.35
CA ARG A 553 -37.78 13.38 -17.94
C ARG A 553 -39.21 13.46 -17.42
N ARG A 554 -40.17 12.82 -18.10
CA ARG A 554 -41.57 12.75 -17.66
C ARG A 554 -41.68 12.15 -16.25
N ILE A 555 -41.03 11.01 -16.00
CA ILE A 555 -41.04 10.35 -14.70
C ILE A 555 -40.46 11.26 -13.62
N ILE A 556 -39.31 11.89 -13.89
CA ILE A 556 -38.64 12.80 -12.94
C ILE A 556 -39.54 13.99 -12.62
N ASP A 557 -40.09 14.67 -13.62
CA ASP A 557 -40.91 15.87 -13.45
C ASP A 557 -42.19 15.54 -12.65
N GLU A 558 -42.87 14.43 -12.96
CA GLU A 558 -44.05 13.97 -12.22
C GLU A 558 -43.76 13.71 -10.73
N GLN A 559 -42.67 13.00 -10.44
CA GLN A 559 -42.31 12.70 -9.05
C GLN A 559 -41.80 13.94 -8.30
N TYR A 560 -41.12 14.85 -8.99
CA TYR A 560 -40.71 16.14 -8.41
C TYR A 560 -41.93 16.99 -8.03
N HIS A 561 -42.93 17.07 -8.89
CA HIS A 561 -44.19 17.78 -8.61
C HIS A 561 -44.98 17.13 -7.46
N LEU A 562 -45.03 15.79 -7.41
CA LEU A 562 -45.67 15.07 -6.31
C LEU A 562 -44.98 15.38 -4.96
N ALA A 563 -43.65 15.25 -4.90
CA ALA A 563 -42.88 15.54 -3.70
C ALA A 563 -43.06 17.01 -3.25
N ARG A 564 -43.08 17.95 -4.19
CA ARG A 564 -43.36 19.37 -3.90
C ARG A 564 -44.72 19.58 -3.29
N LYS A 565 -45.76 19.02 -3.88
CA LYS A 565 -47.12 19.14 -3.34
C LYS A 565 -47.20 18.59 -1.92
N LEU A 566 -46.60 17.43 -1.65
CA LEU A 566 -46.59 16.83 -0.31
C LEU A 566 -45.91 17.72 0.74
N LEU A 567 -44.80 18.37 0.38
CA LEU A 567 -44.07 19.29 1.27
C LEU A 567 -44.80 20.63 1.45
N GLU A 568 -45.45 21.15 0.41
CA GLU A 568 -46.28 22.36 0.48
C GLU A 568 -47.53 22.14 1.35
N ASP A 569 -48.18 20.98 1.23
CA ASP A 569 -49.37 20.62 2.01
C ASP A 569 -49.05 20.36 3.50
N ASN A 570 -47.78 20.10 3.85
CA ASN A 570 -47.33 19.74 5.21
C ASN A 570 -46.22 20.66 5.74
N ARG A 571 -46.26 21.96 5.40
CA ARG A 571 -45.20 22.92 5.77
C ARG A 571 -44.96 23.02 7.27
N ASP A 572 -46.04 22.96 8.06
CA ASP A 572 -46.01 22.99 9.52
C ASP A 572 -45.15 21.84 10.10
N LYS A 573 -45.29 20.64 9.55
CA LYS A 573 -44.54 19.45 9.97
C LYS A 573 -43.07 19.55 9.58
N VAL A 574 -42.76 20.09 8.39
CA VAL A 574 -41.38 20.29 7.94
C VAL A 574 -40.67 21.26 8.88
N GLU A 575 -41.30 22.39 9.21
CA GLU A 575 -40.70 23.34 10.16
C GLU A 575 -40.53 22.76 11.56
N ALA A 576 -41.51 21.99 12.05
CA ALA A 576 -41.41 21.33 13.34
C ALA A 576 -40.25 20.31 13.37
N MET A 577 -40.10 19.53 12.30
CA MET A 577 -39.03 18.54 12.17
C MET A 577 -37.64 19.20 12.07
N SER A 578 -37.50 20.24 11.24
CA SER A 578 -36.25 21.00 11.14
C SER A 578 -35.84 21.64 12.47
N LYS A 579 -36.79 22.21 13.22
CA LYS A 579 -36.53 22.76 14.56
C LYS A 579 -36.05 21.68 15.53
N ALA A 580 -36.71 20.51 15.53
CA ALA A 580 -36.30 19.38 16.35
C ALA A 580 -34.89 18.87 15.99
N LEU A 581 -34.55 18.82 14.71
CA LEU A 581 -33.20 18.45 14.25
C LEU A 581 -32.15 19.48 14.64
N LEU A 582 -32.47 20.78 14.62
CA LEU A 582 -31.55 21.82 15.08
C LEU A 582 -31.30 21.74 16.59
N GLU A 583 -32.32 21.35 17.38
CA GLU A 583 -32.20 21.20 18.83
C GLU A 583 -31.50 19.90 19.26
N PHE A 584 -31.91 18.75 18.68
CA PHE A 584 -31.45 17.43 19.12
C PHE A 584 -30.36 16.82 18.24
N GLU A 585 -30.07 17.40 17.07
CA GLU A 585 -29.12 16.92 16.04
C GLU A 585 -29.49 15.58 15.38
N THR A 586 -30.23 14.74 16.09
CA THR A 586 -30.72 13.44 15.66
C THR A 586 -32.10 13.19 16.26
N ILE A 587 -33.03 12.72 15.43
CA ILE A 587 -34.37 12.32 15.85
C ILE A 587 -34.65 10.87 15.42
N ASP A 588 -35.35 10.14 16.28
CA ASP A 588 -35.75 8.75 16.04
C ASP A 588 -37.18 8.61 15.47
N ALA A 589 -37.56 7.40 15.09
CA ALA A 589 -38.88 7.09 14.55
C ALA A 589 -40.04 7.46 15.49
N GLU A 590 -39.86 7.34 16.81
CA GLU A 590 -40.89 7.69 17.80
C GLU A 590 -41.12 9.22 17.81
N GLN A 591 -40.04 10.00 17.84
CA GLN A 591 -40.07 11.46 17.78
C GLN A 591 -40.64 11.96 16.44
N ILE A 592 -40.30 11.32 15.33
CA ILE A 592 -40.88 11.60 14.02
C ILE A 592 -42.38 11.34 14.02
N ALA A 593 -42.84 10.23 14.62
CA ALA A 593 -44.26 9.92 14.72
C ALA A 593 -45.03 10.96 15.56
N ASP A 594 -44.44 11.46 16.65
CA ASP A 594 -45.01 12.54 17.45
C ASP A 594 -45.18 13.84 16.64
N ILE A 595 -44.15 14.23 15.88
CA ILE A 595 -44.18 15.42 15.00
C ILE A 595 -45.26 15.27 13.92
N MET A 596 -45.35 14.09 13.30
CA MET A 596 -46.38 13.82 12.28
C MET A 596 -47.81 13.83 12.85
N ALA A 597 -47.96 13.56 14.14
CA ALA A 597 -49.22 13.67 14.88
C ALA A 597 -49.49 15.07 15.45
N GLY A 598 -48.62 16.06 15.19
CA GLY A 598 -48.75 17.43 15.68
C GLY A 598 -48.41 17.62 17.17
N LYS A 599 -47.72 16.65 17.79
CA LYS A 599 -47.25 16.72 19.18
C LYS A 599 -45.80 17.22 19.24
N PRO A 600 -45.39 17.88 20.34
CA PRO A 600 -43.98 18.22 20.53
C PRO A 600 -43.15 16.93 20.64
N PRO A 601 -41.96 16.88 20.00
CA PRO A 601 -41.09 15.70 20.06
C PRO A 601 -40.66 15.43 21.50
N ARG A 602 -40.68 14.16 21.90
CA ARG A 602 -40.17 13.71 23.19
C ARG A 602 -38.67 13.99 23.32
N ALA A 603 -38.20 14.22 24.55
CA ALA A 603 -36.77 14.37 24.83
C ALA A 603 -36.02 13.06 24.49
N PRO A 604 -34.80 13.13 23.93
CA PRO A 604 -34.02 11.95 23.57
C PRO A 604 -33.76 11.07 24.79
N LYS A 605 -33.84 9.73 24.62
CA LYS A 605 -33.51 8.77 25.68
C LYS A 605 -32.09 9.08 26.18
N PRO A 606 -31.86 9.28 27.49
CA PRO A 606 -30.56 9.71 27.98
C PRO A 606 -29.50 8.66 27.68
N VAL A 607 -28.53 9.03 26.84
CA VAL A 607 -27.27 8.29 26.73
C VAL A 607 -26.64 8.35 28.11
N ALA A 608 -26.49 7.20 28.78
CA ALA A 608 -26.01 7.11 30.16
C ALA A 608 -24.79 8.02 30.36
N ALA A 609 -25.02 9.16 31.00
CA ALA A 609 -23.98 10.12 31.31
C ALA A 609 -23.04 9.49 32.34
N LYS A 610 -21.74 9.75 32.18
CA LYS A 610 -20.66 9.38 33.10
C LYS A 610 -21.13 9.48 34.57
N PRO A 611 -20.96 8.45 35.42
CA PRO A 611 -21.01 8.69 36.84
C PRO A 611 -19.83 9.59 37.18
N ALA A 612 -20.13 10.82 37.61
CA ALA A 612 -19.14 11.72 38.17
C ALA A 612 -18.48 11.03 39.37
N ALA A 613 -17.16 10.90 39.33
CA ALA A 613 -16.38 10.48 40.47
C ALA A 613 -16.48 11.56 41.56
N GLY A 614 -16.99 11.20 42.74
CA GLY A 614 -16.89 12.05 43.92
C GLY A 614 -17.93 11.75 45.00
N ALA A 615 -17.44 11.32 46.15
CA ALA A 615 -18.11 11.37 47.46
C ALA A 615 -19.12 10.27 47.85
N ALA A 616 -18.69 8.99 47.88
CA ALA A 616 -19.34 8.00 48.77
C ALA A 616 -18.47 6.76 49.08
N ALA A 617 -17.21 6.92 49.50
CA ALA A 617 -16.46 5.79 50.09
C ALA A 617 -15.29 6.24 50.98
N ARG A 618 -15.53 7.21 51.89
CA ARG A 618 -14.67 7.41 53.07
C ARG A 618 -15.41 6.85 54.28
N ARG A 619 -15.22 5.56 54.57
CA ARG A 619 -15.25 4.99 55.93
C ARG A 619 -14.86 3.51 55.88
N ARG A 620 -13.88 3.17 56.73
CA ARG A 620 -13.36 1.84 57.07
C ARG A 620 -12.26 1.27 56.16
N ARG A 621 -11.00 1.61 56.47
CA ARG A 621 -10.15 0.85 57.40
C ARG A 621 -8.75 1.47 57.45
N GLU A 622 -8.44 2.11 58.58
CA GLU A 622 -7.07 2.37 59.02
C GLU A 622 -6.55 1.12 59.76
N GLY A 623 -5.28 0.78 59.58
CA GLY A 623 -4.56 -0.10 60.50
C GLY A 623 -3.49 -1.02 59.91
N ARG A 624 -2.37 -0.46 59.41
CA ARG A 624 -0.96 -0.78 59.79
C ARG A 624 0.05 -0.21 58.79
N GLY A 625 1.11 0.40 59.32
CA GLY A 625 2.17 1.16 58.62
C GLY A 625 3.36 0.31 58.09
N PRO A 626 4.47 0.96 57.66
CA PRO A 626 5.20 0.70 56.40
C PRO A 626 6.56 -0.02 56.65
N PRO A 627 7.41 -0.44 55.66
CA PRO A 627 8.03 0.46 54.64
C PRO A 627 8.39 -0.11 53.25
N ALA A 628 8.90 0.82 52.43
CA ALA A 628 9.81 0.72 51.28
C ALA A 628 9.20 0.67 49.86
N ASP A 629 9.45 1.77 49.14
CA ASP A 629 9.41 1.96 47.68
C ASP A 629 10.33 0.92 46.99
N PRO A 630 9.93 0.35 45.83
CA PRO A 630 10.32 1.02 44.59
C PRO A 630 9.24 1.01 43.48
N SER A 631 9.09 2.17 42.83
CA SER A 631 8.84 2.41 41.39
C SER A 631 7.87 1.45 40.64
N PRO A 632 6.72 1.95 40.13
CA PRO A 632 5.74 1.10 39.48
C PRO A 632 6.10 0.78 38.02
N ALA A 633 6.31 -0.50 37.75
CA ALA A 633 6.22 -1.09 36.42
C ALA A 633 4.74 -1.13 35.96
N GLU A 634 4.45 -0.49 34.84
CA GLU A 634 3.15 -0.57 34.16
C GLU A 634 2.87 -2.02 33.69
N THR A 635 1.89 -2.66 34.32
CA THR A 635 1.33 -3.92 33.84
C THR A 635 0.21 -3.62 32.84
N ARG A 636 0.52 -3.63 31.54
CA ARG A 636 -0.49 -3.59 30.48
C ARG A 636 -1.18 -4.95 30.34
N VAL A 637 -2.50 -4.95 30.53
CA VAL A 637 -3.39 -6.06 30.14
C VAL A 637 -3.36 -6.21 28.62
N ARG A 638 -2.93 -7.38 28.12
CA ARG A 638 -3.01 -7.79 26.70
C ARG A 638 -4.41 -8.36 26.42
N LEU A 639 -5.09 -7.80 25.42
CA LEU A 639 -6.20 -8.44 24.71
C LEU A 639 -5.69 -9.06 23.38
N PRO A 640 -6.33 -10.11 22.84
CA PRO A 640 -5.77 -10.98 21.80
C PRO A 640 -5.82 -10.32 20.42
N GLY A 641 -4.73 -10.45 19.67
CA GLY A 641 -4.61 -9.95 18.30
C GLY A 641 -5.33 -10.86 17.30
N ILE A 642 -6.19 -10.25 16.48
CA ILE A 642 -6.57 -10.77 15.17
C ILE A 642 -6.07 -9.74 14.18
N LEU A 643 -4.91 -10.03 13.58
CA LEU A 643 -4.51 -9.76 12.20
C LEU A 643 -3.08 -10.32 12.06
N GLY A 644 -2.98 -11.48 11.41
CA GLY A 644 -1.72 -12.12 11.06
C GLY A 644 -2.01 -13.26 10.08
N GLY A 645 -1.36 -13.37 8.93
CA GLY A 645 -0.29 -12.54 8.40
C GLY A 645 0.28 -13.13 7.11
N GLY A 646 1.25 -12.41 6.55
CA GLY A 646 1.99 -12.84 5.36
C GLY A 646 3.13 -11.93 4.92
N ALA A 647 3.85 -11.26 5.83
CA ALA A 647 5.19 -10.74 5.55
C ALA A 647 6.12 -11.16 6.68
N SER A 648 6.87 -12.24 6.47
CA SER A 648 7.89 -12.71 7.41
C SER A 648 9.10 -11.77 7.36
N GLY A 649 9.04 -10.72 8.16
CA GLY A 649 10.19 -9.93 8.59
C GLY A 649 9.88 -9.44 9.99
N ARG A 650 10.69 -9.80 10.99
CA ARG A 650 10.59 -9.16 12.31
C ARG A 650 10.62 -7.64 12.09
N PRO A 651 9.70 -6.84 12.66
CA PRO A 651 9.89 -5.40 12.67
C PRO A 651 11.17 -5.15 13.45
N VAL A 652 12.19 -4.65 12.77
CA VAL A 652 13.39 -4.14 13.43
C VAL A 652 12.89 -3.02 14.34
N SER A 653 12.97 -3.22 15.65
CA SER A 653 12.73 -2.20 16.65
C SER A 653 13.80 -1.11 16.50
N LEU A 654 13.58 -0.17 15.59
CA LEU A 654 14.34 1.06 15.51
C LEU A 654 13.64 2.07 16.42
N ARG A 655 14.36 2.62 17.41
CA ARG A 655 14.03 3.95 17.94
C ARG A 655 13.81 4.87 16.73
N PRO A 656 12.84 5.81 16.73
CA PRO A 656 12.52 6.54 15.51
C PRO A 656 13.80 7.23 14.99
N PRO A 657 14.28 6.87 13.78
CA PRO A 657 15.48 7.47 13.24
C PRO A 657 15.18 8.95 12.96
N VAL A 658 16.12 9.83 13.29
CA VAL A 658 16.06 11.24 12.91
C VAL A 658 16.84 11.37 11.61
N LEU A 659 16.24 11.97 10.58
CA LEU A 659 16.98 12.38 9.39
C LEU A 659 17.56 13.78 9.62
N ARG A 660 18.89 13.87 9.66
CA ARG A 660 19.63 15.13 9.88
C ARG A 660 19.81 15.85 8.54
N CYS A 661 19.34 17.10 8.49
CA CYS A 661 19.28 17.93 7.29
C CYS A 661 19.92 19.30 7.55
N GLY A 662 21.21 19.31 7.94
CA GLY A 662 21.92 20.54 8.31
C GLY A 662 21.35 21.18 9.59
N ALA A 663 20.85 22.42 9.48
CA ALA A 663 20.19 23.12 10.58
C ALA A 663 18.82 22.52 10.95
N PHE A 664 18.29 21.62 10.12
CA PHE A 664 17.00 20.97 10.31
C PHE A 664 17.18 19.50 10.73
N ALA A 665 16.23 18.99 11.50
CA ALA A 665 16.18 17.59 11.88
C ALA A 665 14.74 17.09 11.78
N LEU A 666 14.54 16.04 10.99
CA LEU A 666 13.22 15.46 10.78
C LEU A 666 13.08 14.21 11.63
N ALA A 667 12.24 14.27 12.66
CA ALA A 667 11.89 13.08 13.43
C ALA A 667 11.04 12.16 12.56
N LEU A 668 11.45 10.92 12.32
CA LEU A 668 10.69 9.98 11.47
C LEU A 668 9.75 9.09 12.31
N ASP A 669 9.19 9.68 13.37
CA ASP A 669 8.12 9.14 14.20
C ASP A 669 6.76 9.17 13.47
N ARG A 670 6.62 10.10 12.51
CA ARG A 670 5.55 10.14 11.51
C ARG A 670 6.10 10.23 10.10
N ALA A 671 5.24 9.96 9.12
CA ALA A 671 5.58 10.27 7.73
C ALA A 671 5.72 11.79 7.56
N ARG A 672 6.81 12.21 6.90
CA ARG A 672 7.11 13.60 6.57
C ARG A 672 6.67 13.92 5.15
N VAL A 673 6.10 15.11 4.96
CA VAL A 673 5.56 15.55 3.68
C VAL A 673 6.56 16.48 2.99
N MET A 674 6.99 16.10 1.79
CA MET A 674 7.88 16.89 0.94
C MET A 674 7.07 17.46 -0.23
N GLY A 675 6.82 18.77 -0.23
CA GLY A 675 6.12 19.47 -1.31
C GLY A 675 7.03 19.69 -2.52
N ILE A 676 6.49 19.71 -3.74
CA ILE A 676 7.29 19.82 -4.98
C ILE A 676 7.10 21.18 -5.65
N VAL A 677 8.21 21.83 -6.02
CA VAL A 677 8.26 23.03 -6.86
C VAL A 677 9.21 22.80 -8.04
N ASN A 678 8.67 22.68 -9.25
CA ASN A 678 9.48 22.54 -10.47
C ASN A 678 9.58 23.87 -11.20
N VAL A 679 10.78 24.45 -11.24
CA VAL A 679 11.11 25.71 -11.93
C VAL A 679 11.59 25.40 -13.35
N THR A 680 10.77 24.70 -14.13
CA THR A 680 11.08 24.25 -15.50
C THR A 680 9.96 24.63 -16.46
N ALA A 681 10.30 24.93 -17.72
CA ALA A 681 9.33 25.34 -18.74
C ALA A 681 8.37 24.20 -19.13
N ASP A 682 8.79 22.96 -18.92
CA ASP A 682 8.15 21.73 -19.34
C ASP A 682 7.81 20.83 -18.14
N SER A 683 7.38 21.35 -16.99
CA SER A 683 7.04 20.53 -15.80
C SER A 683 5.84 19.59 -16.01
N PHE A 684 5.95 18.28 -15.70
CA PHE A 684 4.95 17.19 -15.96
C PHE A 684 3.58 17.42 -15.35
N SER A 685 3.58 18.00 -14.17
CA SER A 685 2.41 18.16 -13.32
C SER A 685 1.77 19.54 -13.46
N ASP A 686 2.58 20.56 -13.72
CA ASP A 686 2.13 21.96 -13.63
C ASP A 686 2.25 22.73 -14.96
N GLY A 687 2.81 22.14 -16.02
CA GLY A 687 2.82 22.73 -17.37
C GLY A 687 3.65 24.02 -17.50
N GLY A 688 4.70 24.18 -16.69
CA GLY A 688 5.57 25.37 -16.74
C GLY A 688 5.08 26.58 -15.95
N ARG A 689 3.97 26.44 -15.19
CA ARG A 689 3.34 27.51 -14.40
C ARG A 689 4.26 28.22 -13.40
N PHE A 690 5.36 27.59 -12.99
CA PHE A 690 6.29 28.13 -11.98
C PHE A 690 7.68 28.42 -12.55
N LEU A 691 7.79 28.66 -13.86
CA LEU A 691 9.08 29.02 -14.48
C LEU A 691 9.59 30.39 -14.00
N ALA A 692 8.68 31.33 -13.70
CA ALA A 692 9.06 32.65 -13.21
C ALA A 692 9.41 32.59 -11.71
N GLU A 693 10.53 33.20 -11.32
CA GLU A 693 11.06 33.24 -9.95
C GLU A 693 9.97 33.57 -8.92
N LYS A 694 9.23 34.67 -9.11
CA LYS A 694 8.18 35.10 -8.18
C LYS A 694 7.11 34.02 -7.95
N SER A 695 6.64 33.39 -9.02
CA SER A 695 5.62 32.34 -8.94
C SER A 695 6.12 31.06 -8.26
N ALA A 696 7.40 30.72 -8.43
CA ALA A 696 8.02 29.58 -7.76
C ALA A 696 8.18 29.83 -6.26
N ILE A 697 8.57 31.05 -5.87
CA ILE A 697 8.67 31.45 -4.46
C ILE A 697 7.27 31.42 -3.81
N GLU A 698 6.27 32.05 -4.42
CA GLU A 698 4.89 32.05 -3.92
C GLU A 698 4.35 30.62 -3.75
N ARG A 699 4.63 29.72 -4.70
CA ARG A 699 4.24 28.31 -4.57
C ARG A 699 4.98 27.62 -3.42
N GLY A 700 6.28 27.84 -3.26
CA GLY A 700 7.06 27.26 -2.16
C GLY A 700 6.55 27.70 -0.79
N LEU A 701 6.23 28.99 -0.63
CA LEU A 701 5.63 29.54 0.58
C LEU A 701 4.24 28.93 0.85
N ALA A 702 3.42 28.78 -0.20
CA ALA A 702 2.10 28.16 -0.07
C ALA A 702 2.18 26.69 0.35
N LEU A 703 3.15 25.92 -0.19
CA LEU A 703 3.35 24.53 0.20
C LEU A 703 3.82 24.41 1.67
N ALA A 704 4.71 25.29 2.11
CA ALA A 704 5.11 25.34 3.52
C ALA A 704 3.95 25.73 4.44
N ALA A 705 3.14 26.72 4.06
CA ALA A 705 1.95 27.13 4.81
C ALA A 705 0.89 26.01 4.89
N ALA A 706 0.80 25.17 3.86
CA ALA A 706 -0.07 23.99 3.84
C ALA A 706 0.45 22.82 4.69
N GLY A 707 1.60 22.96 5.37
CA GLY A 707 2.14 21.97 6.30
C GLY A 707 3.24 21.06 5.74
N ALA A 708 3.90 21.44 4.64
CA ALA A 708 5.05 20.68 4.14
C ALA A 708 6.21 20.73 5.15
N ASP A 709 6.76 19.57 5.52
CA ASP A 709 7.95 19.47 6.36
C ASP A 709 9.23 19.84 5.58
N LEU A 710 9.22 19.65 4.24
CA LEU A 710 10.25 20.15 3.31
C LEU A 710 9.62 20.63 2.00
N VAL A 711 10.29 21.56 1.33
CA VAL A 711 9.97 21.96 -0.05
C VAL A 711 11.12 21.56 -0.97
N ASP A 712 10.83 20.71 -1.94
CA ASP A 712 11.79 20.20 -2.92
C ASP A 712 11.73 21.00 -4.23
N VAL A 713 12.84 21.66 -4.55
CA VAL A 713 12.96 22.60 -5.67
C VAL A 713 13.82 21.99 -6.77
N GLY A 714 13.26 21.81 -7.96
CA GLY A 714 13.96 21.27 -9.14
C GLY A 714 14.03 22.27 -10.30
N GLY A 715 15.22 22.43 -10.90
CA GLY A 715 15.47 23.34 -12.03
C GLY A 715 15.70 22.66 -13.38
N GLU A 716 15.82 21.33 -13.38
CA GLU A 716 15.97 20.48 -14.57
C GLU A 716 14.78 19.51 -14.69
N SER A 717 14.29 19.32 -15.91
CA SER A 717 13.17 18.41 -16.17
C SER A 717 13.67 16.98 -16.22
N THR A 718 13.12 16.13 -15.35
CA THR A 718 13.42 14.69 -15.31
C THR A 718 12.39 13.86 -16.08
N ARG A 719 11.63 14.49 -16.99
CA ARG A 719 10.64 13.83 -17.84
C ARG A 719 11.30 12.89 -18.86
N PRO A 720 10.63 11.79 -19.25
CA PRO A 720 11.07 10.98 -20.39
C PRO A 720 11.30 11.84 -21.63
N GLY A 721 12.52 11.81 -22.18
CA GLY A 721 12.89 12.57 -23.38
C GLY A 721 13.31 14.02 -23.18
N ALA A 722 13.40 14.53 -21.94
CA ALA A 722 13.89 15.88 -21.67
C ALA A 722 15.40 16.02 -21.98
N GLU A 723 15.78 17.17 -22.54
CA GLU A 723 17.19 17.52 -22.78
C GLU A 723 17.84 18.11 -21.51
N PRO A 724 19.10 17.74 -21.21
CA PRO A 724 19.82 18.33 -20.08
C PRO A 724 19.99 19.84 -20.25
N VAL A 725 19.83 20.61 -19.17
CA VAL A 725 20.07 22.06 -19.21
C VAL A 725 21.50 22.39 -18.78
N PRO A 726 22.14 23.43 -19.36
CA PRO A 726 23.41 23.92 -18.84
C PRO A 726 23.33 24.28 -17.35
N GLU A 727 24.42 24.04 -16.63
CA GLU A 727 24.54 24.31 -15.19
C GLU A 727 24.17 25.75 -14.80
N ALA A 728 24.61 26.73 -15.60
CA ALA A 728 24.30 28.14 -15.36
C ALA A 728 22.78 28.43 -15.38
N ILE A 729 22.03 27.75 -16.25
CA ILE A 729 20.58 27.93 -16.37
C ILE A 729 19.85 27.30 -15.17
N GLU A 730 20.30 26.12 -14.72
CA GLU A 730 19.72 25.49 -13.52
C GLU A 730 19.98 26.34 -12.27
N LEU A 731 21.18 26.91 -12.12
CA LEU A 731 21.52 27.83 -11.04
C LEU A 731 20.63 29.08 -11.04
N GLU A 732 20.41 29.70 -12.21
CA GLU A 732 19.56 30.88 -12.34
C GLU A 732 18.12 30.61 -11.91
N ARG A 733 17.61 29.39 -12.16
CA ARG A 733 16.25 28.97 -11.79
C ARG A 733 16.11 28.62 -10.32
N VAL A 734 17.04 27.83 -9.78
CA VAL A 734 16.91 27.22 -8.45
C VAL A 734 17.38 28.15 -7.34
N LEU A 735 18.52 28.83 -7.54
CA LEU A 735 19.21 29.53 -6.45
C LEU A 735 18.41 30.70 -5.86
N PRO A 736 17.71 31.55 -6.65
CA PRO A 736 16.88 32.61 -6.09
C PRO A 736 15.73 32.06 -5.22
N VAL A 737 15.09 30.98 -5.67
CA VAL A 737 13.98 30.32 -4.95
C VAL A 737 14.47 29.71 -3.64
N VAL A 738 15.60 28.98 -3.67
CA VAL A 738 16.22 28.41 -2.45
C VAL A 738 16.53 29.52 -1.44
N ARG A 739 17.19 30.60 -1.87
CA ARG A 739 17.54 31.72 -0.98
C ARG A 739 16.30 32.38 -0.36
N ALA A 740 15.23 32.56 -1.13
CA ALA A 740 14.01 33.16 -0.64
C ALA A 740 13.33 32.28 0.43
N LEU A 741 13.17 30.98 0.15
CA LEU A 741 12.50 30.06 1.08
C LEU A 741 13.33 29.81 2.35
N VAL A 742 14.66 29.70 2.23
CA VAL A 742 15.56 29.54 3.39
C VAL A 742 15.52 30.77 4.31
N ARG A 743 15.42 31.99 3.77
CA ARG A 743 15.26 33.22 4.58
C ARG A 743 13.99 33.22 5.42
N GLU A 744 12.93 32.59 4.93
CA GLU A 744 11.66 32.40 5.65
C GLU A 744 11.71 31.20 6.62
N GLY A 745 12.86 30.57 6.80
CA GLY A 745 13.06 29.45 7.73
C GLY A 745 12.51 28.11 7.23
N ILE A 746 12.22 27.98 5.93
CA ILE A 746 11.68 26.75 5.35
C ILE A 746 12.83 25.76 5.05
N ALA A 747 12.63 24.49 5.39
CA ALA A 747 13.56 23.43 5.05
C ALA A 747 13.48 23.10 3.54
N VAL A 748 14.52 23.47 2.79
CA VAL A 748 14.55 23.28 1.33
C VAL A 748 15.37 22.04 0.95
N SER A 749 14.77 21.17 0.14
CA SER A 749 15.47 20.13 -0.62
C SER A 749 15.73 20.63 -2.04
N VAL A 750 16.90 20.34 -2.61
CA VAL A 750 17.22 20.67 -4.01
C VAL A 750 17.34 19.40 -4.84
N ASP A 751 16.53 19.29 -5.90
CA ASP A 751 16.51 18.17 -6.85
C ASP A 751 17.47 18.46 -8.00
N THR A 752 18.70 17.93 -7.92
CA THR A 752 19.76 18.15 -8.93
C THR A 752 20.74 16.99 -9.00
N MET A 753 21.35 16.80 -10.18
CA MET A 753 22.46 15.86 -10.41
C MET A 753 23.82 16.58 -10.54
N LYS A 754 23.84 17.92 -10.55
CA LYS A 754 25.03 18.71 -10.91
C LYS A 754 25.82 19.14 -9.67
N PRO A 755 27.11 18.77 -9.54
CA PRO A 755 27.91 19.08 -8.36
C PRO A 755 27.98 20.57 -8.01
N GLU A 756 28.06 21.48 -8.98
CA GLU A 756 28.14 22.91 -8.68
C GLU A 756 26.80 23.47 -8.20
N VAL A 757 25.68 22.98 -8.74
CA VAL A 757 24.34 23.32 -8.23
C VAL A 757 24.20 22.85 -6.79
N MET A 758 24.68 21.64 -6.47
CA MET A 758 24.72 21.13 -5.09
C MET A 758 25.51 22.08 -4.18
N ARG A 759 26.75 22.46 -4.56
CA ARG A 759 27.59 23.37 -3.76
C ARG A 759 26.91 24.71 -3.52
N ARG A 760 26.41 25.35 -4.58
CA ARG A 760 25.76 26.66 -4.49
C ARG A 760 24.46 26.62 -3.68
N ALA A 761 23.69 25.54 -3.76
CA ALA A 761 22.50 25.34 -2.94
C ALA A 761 22.84 25.13 -1.46
N ILE A 762 23.89 24.37 -1.17
CA ILE A 762 24.43 24.19 0.18
C ILE A 762 24.89 25.52 0.75
N ASP A 763 25.66 26.31 -0.01
CA ASP A 763 26.10 27.65 0.38
C ASP A 763 24.92 28.61 0.62
N ALA A 764 23.80 28.40 -0.10
CA ALA A 764 22.56 29.14 0.10
C ALA A 764 21.71 28.65 1.28
N GLY A 765 22.13 27.59 1.97
CA GLY A 765 21.50 27.07 3.19
C GLY A 765 20.41 26.02 2.95
N CYS A 766 20.45 25.27 1.85
CA CYS A 766 19.50 24.15 1.68
C CYS A 766 19.67 23.09 2.78
N ALA A 767 18.56 22.46 3.15
CA ALA A 767 18.52 21.43 4.19
C ALA A 767 18.89 20.05 3.65
N MET A 768 18.58 19.78 2.37
CA MET A 768 18.72 18.47 1.75
C MET A 768 19.08 18.56 0.26
N VAL A 769 19.82 17.59 -0.24
CA VAL A 769 20.10 17.40 -1.67
C VAL A 769 19.49 16.08 -2.12
N ASN A 770 18.63 16.14 -3.15
CA ASN A 770 17.99 14.99 -3.76
C ASN A 770 18.60 14.74 -5.15
N ASP A 771 19.24 13.58 -5.33
CA ASP A 771 19.90 13.24 -6.60
C ASP A 771 19.28 11.97 -7.21
N VAL A 772 18.60 12.16 -8.34
CA VAL A 772 17.97 11.11 -9.16
C VAL A 772 18.95 10.06 -9.69
N ASN A 773 20.26 10.35 -9.72
CA ASN A 773 21.33 9.47 -10.15
C ASN A 773 22.19 8.96 -8.96
N ALA A 774 21.73 9.14 -7.72
CA ALA A 774 22.36 8.65 -6.49
C ALA A 774 23.86 9.04 -6.37
N PHE A 775 24.18 10.32 -6.60
CA PHE A 775 25.51 10.92 -6.45
C PHE A 775 26.59 10.27 -7.30
N ARG A 776 26.24 9.83 -8.52
CA ARG A 776 27.18 9.19 -9.45
C ARG A 776 27.93 10.17 -10.34
N ALA A 777 27.46 11.40 -10.47
CA ALA A 777 28.16 12.40 -11.27
C ALA A 777 29.57 12.66 -10.69
N PRO A 778 30.61 12.81 -11.54
CA PRO A 778 31.96 13.13 -11.06
C PRO A 778 31.95 14.40 -10.20
N GLY A 779 32.47 14.35 -8.97
CA GLY A 779 32.48 15.49 -8.06
C GLY A 779 31.24 15.64 -7.16
N ALA A 780 30.20 14.81 -7.35
CA ALA A 780 28.94 14.94 -6.60
C ALA A 780 29.09 14.51 -5.13
N VAL A 781 29.82 13.42 -4.86
CA VAL A 781 30.08 12.96 -3.49
C VAL A 781 30.94 13.98 -2.75
N GLU A 782 31.97 14.50 -3.41
CA GLU A 782 32.86 15.54 -2.88
C GLU A 782 32.11 16.84 -2.59
N ALA A 783 31.09 17.18 -3.38
CA ALA A 783 30.25 18.37 -3.15
C ALA A 783 29.41 18.27 -1.88
N VAL A 784 29.05 17.06 -1.42
CA VAL A 784 28.09 16.86 -0.32
C VAL A 784 28.67 16.19 0.94
N ALA A 785 29.85 15.58 0.85
CA ALA A 785 30.43 14.82 1.96
C ALA A 785 30.55 15.65 3.26
N HIS A 786 31.02 16.89 3.14
CA HIS A 786 31.34 17.76 4.28
C HIS A 786 30.30 18.86 4.57
N SER A 787 29.13 18.81 3.92
CA SER A 787 28.16 19.93 3.97
C SER A 787 27.22 19.94 5.18
N GLY A 788 27.10 18.84 5.93
CA GLY A 788 26.12 18.70 7.01
C GLY A 788 24.65 18.51 6.56
N VAL A 789 24.32 18.73 5.28
CA VAL A 789 22.95 18.60 4.74
C VAL A 789 22.50 17.13 4.62
N GLY A 790 21.20 16.90 4.54
CA GLY A 790 20.62 15.57 4.28
C GLY A 790 20.77 15.18 2.81
N LEU A 791 20.87 13.89 2.50
CA LEU A 791 21.09 13.37 1.15
C LEU A 791 20.02 12.34 0.79
N CYS A 792 19.34 12.53 -0.34
CA CYS A 792 18.46 11.51 -0.93
C CYS A 792 19.17 10.86 -2.12
N ALA A 793 19.50 9.58 -2.00
CA ALA A 793 20.00 8.80 -3.13
C ALA A 793 18.82 8.12 -3.82
N MET A 794 18.49 8.53 -5.05
CA MET A 794 17.39 7.96 -5.81
C MET A 794 17.87 7.06 -6.96
N ARG A 795 17.11 5.99 -7.27
CA ARG A 795 17.41 5.08 -8.39
C ARG A 795 16.63 5.43 -9.67
N MET A 796 17.30 6.13 -10.59
CA MET A 796 16.94 6.19 -12.01
C MET A 796 17.92 5.34 -12.86
N PRO A 797 17.45 4.38 -13.67
CA PRO A 797 18.30 3.69 -14.64
C PRO A 797 18.52 4.57 -15.88
N GLY A 798 19.77 4.76 -16.30
CA GLY A 798 20.08 5.56 -17.50
C GLY A 798 19.90 7.08 -17.31
N THR A 799 19.44 7.77 -18.34
CA THR A 799 19.17 9.21 -18.36
C THR A 799 17.68 9.47 -18.61
N PRO A 800 17.15 10.70 -18.41
CA PRO A 800 15.75 11.00 -18.75
C PRO A 800 15.38 10.61 -20.20
N ALA A 801 16.32 10.68 -21.14
CA ALA A 801 16.12 10.26 -22.52
C ALA A 801 16.06 8.74 -22.72
N THR A 802 16.82 7.96 -21.95
CA THR A 802 16.99 6.50 -22.19
C THR A 802 16.26 5.62 -21.19
N MET A 803 15.85 6.17 -20.03
CA MET A 803 15.35 5.38 -18.91
C MET A 803 14.07 4.57 -19.22
N GLN A 804 13.26 5.00 -20.19
CA GLN A 804 12.01 4.31 -20.56
C GLN A 804 12.14 3.39 -21.78
N ALA A 805 13.33 3.27 -22.39
CA ALA A 805 13.49 2.56 -23.66
C ALA A 805 13.22 1.03 -23.53
N ASP A 806 13.74 0.40 -22.47
CA ASP A 806 13.55 -1.03 -22.19
C ASP A 806 13.90 -1.35 -20.72
N PRO A 807 13.06 -0.94 -19.76
CA PRO A 807 13.37 -1.16 -18.35
C PRO A 807 13.13 -2.62 -17.96
N ARG A 808 14.19 -3.43 -17.92
CA ARG A 808 14.17 -4.84 -17.52
C ARG A 808 14.69 -5.01 -16.10
N TYR A 809 13.97 -5.80 -15.31
CA TYR A 809 14.37 -6.25 -13.98
C TYR A 809 13.95 -7.71 -13.83
N ASP A 810 14.81 -8.52 -13.24
CA ASP A 810 14.47 -9.90 -12.86
C ASP A 810 13.80 -9.90 -11.47
N ASP A 811 14.35 -9.12 -10.53
CA ASP A 811 13.72 -8.77 -9.25
C ASP A 811 13.98 -7.29 -8.96
N VAL A 812 13.04 -6.45 -9.37
CA VAL A 812 13.11 -4.99 -9.21
C VAL A 812 13.36 -4.58 -7.75
N VAL A 813 12.83 -5.32 -6.76
CA VAL A 813 12.94 -4.96 -5.35
C VAL A 813 14.35 -5.28 -4.85
N ALA A 814 14.85 -6.47 -5.15
CA ALA A 814 16.20 -6.88 -4.75
C ALA A 814 17.28 -6.02 -5.44
N GLU A 815 17.13 -5.77 -6.74
CA GLU A 815 18.08 -5.00 -7.54
C GLU A 815 18.13 -3.52 -7.12
N VAL A 816 16.96 -2.89 -6.92
CA VAL A 816 16.89 -1.50 -6.45
C VAL A 816 17.43 -1.39 -5.03
N ARG A 817 17.11 -2.33 -4.14
CA ARG A 817 17.67 -2.37 -2.78
C ARG A 817 19.19 -2.52 -2.78
N ALA A 818 19.72 -3.46 -3.56
CA ALA A 818 21.16 -3.71 -3.64
C ALA A 818 21.90 -2.47 -4.16
N TYR A 819 21.37 -1.85 -5.22
CA TYR A 819 21.91 -0.61 -5.76
C TYR A 819 21.90 0.53 -4.72
N LEU A 820 20.76 0.82 -4.11
CA LEU A 820 20.65 1.92 -3.16
C LEU A 820 21.52 1.70 -1.91
N ALA A 821 21.61 0.47 -1.42
CA ALA A 821 22.51 0.11 -0.33
C ALA A 821 23.99 0.31 -0.71
N GLN A 822 24.38 -0.07 -1.93
CA GLN A 822 25.74 0.18 -2.43
C GLN A 822 26.03 1.70 -2.52
N ARG A 823 25.08 2.49 -3.00
CA ARG A 823 25.22 3.95 -3.12
C ARG A 823 25.30 4.64 -1.76
N ALA A 824 24.45 4.25 -0.82
CA ALA A 824 24.49 4.76 0.55
C ALA A 824 25.82 4.38 1.25
N GLY A 825 26.30 3.15 1.06
CA GLY A 825 27.62 2.73 1.56
C GLY A 825 28.79 3.53 0.98
N ALA A 826 28.70 3.97 -0.29
CA ALA A 826 29.70 4.84 -0.90
C ALA A 826 29.70 6.25 -0.27
N LEU A 827 28.53 6.78 0.10
CA LEU A 827 28.42 8.06 0.82
C LEU A 827 28.99 7.94 2.24
N GLU A 828 28.71 6.84 2.95
CA GLU A 828 29.29 6.58 4.27
C GLU A 828 30.81 6.47 4.21
N ALA A 829 31.35 5.77 3.19
CA ALA A 829 32.80 5.66 2.98
C ALA A 829 33.46 7.02 2.68
N ALA A 830 32.70 7.99 2.15
CA ALA A 830 33.15 9.37 1.95
C ALA A 830 32.98 10.26 3.20
N GLY A 831 32.55 9.69 4.33
CA GLY A 831 32.41 10.40 5.61
C GLY A 831 31.04 11.01 5.87
N VAL A 832 30.01 10.66 5.09
CA VAL A 832 28.63 11.07 5.38
C VAL A 832 28.05 10.20 6.50
N GLU A 833 27.53 10.82 7.56
CA GLU A 833 26.83 10.11 8.63
C GLU A 833 25.56 9.43 8.11
N ARG A 834 25.31 8.21 8.59
CA ARG A 834 24.16 7.40 8.17
C ARG A 834 22.83 8.11 8.41
N GLU A 835 22.71 8.86 9.50
CA GLU A 835 21.53 9.63 9.88
C GLU A 835 21.24 10.80 8.94
N ARG A 836 22.14 11.11 8.00
CA ARG A 836 21.94 12.11 6.96
C ARG A 836 21.48 11.51 5.63
N ILE A 837 21.43 10.19 5.49
CA ILE A 837 21.18 9.52 4.20
C ILE A 837 19.77 8.93 4.17
N ALA A 838 19.01 9.28 3.14
CA ALA A 838 17.74 8.66 2.75
C ALA A 838 17.85 8.03 1.35
N ILE A 839 17.00 7.06 1.07
CA ILE A 839 16.98 6.32 -0.20
C ILE A 839 15.62 6.41 -0.88
N ASP A 840 15.59 6.57 -2.21
CA ASP A 840 14.36 6.61 -3.00
C ASP A 840 14.41 5.56 -4.14
N PRO A 841 13.44 4.64 -4.24
CA PRO A 841 13.39 3.65 -5.30
C PRO A 841 13.18 4.23 -6.70
N GLY A 842 12.80 5.50 -6.84
CA GLY A 842 12.56 6.19 -8.09
C GLY A 842 11.30 5.69 -8.81
N PHE A 843 10.13 5.85 -8.18
CA PHE A 843 8.85 5.44 -8.78
C PHE A 843 8.59 6.16 -10.10
N GLY A 844 8.30 5.39 -11.15
CA GLY A 844 8.07 5.90 -12.51
C GLY A 844 9.34 6.29 -13.29
N PHE A 845 10.54 6.07 -12.73
CA PHE A 845 11.82 6.31 -13.40
C PHE A 845 12.41 5.00 -13.91
N GLY A 846 12.20 4.73 -15.20
CA GLY A 846 12.60 3.49 -15.88
C GLY A 846 12.03 2.24 -15.22
N LYS A 847 10.72 2.27 -14.95
CA LYS A 847 9.95 1.21 -14.30
C LYS A 847 8.52 1.26 -14.81
N HIS A 848 8.01 0.11 -15.29
CA HIS A 848 6.63 -0.05 -15.69
C HIS A 848 5.69 -0.22 -14.49
N PHE A 849 4.39 -0.32 -14.76
CA PHE A 849 3.36 -0.50 -13.74
C PHE A 849 3.71 -1.63 -12.77
N GLU A 850 4.01 -2.82 -13.29
CA GLU A 850 4.32 -4.01 -12.49
C GLU A 850 5.56 -3.80 -11.58
N HIS A 851 6.62 -3.21 -12.12
CA HIS A 851 7.83 -2.91 -11.36
C HIS A 851 7.56 -1.94 -10.20
N ASN A 852 6.77 -0.89 -10.46
CA ASN A 852 6.40 0.07 -9.42
C ASN A 852 5.46 -0.58 -8.37
N ALA A 853 4.60 -1.52 -8.76
CA ALA A 853 3.69 -2.19 -7.83
C ALA A 853 4.46 -3.14 -6.92
N ALA A 854 5.39 -3.91 -7.50
CA ALA A 854 6.32 -4.76 -6.76
C ALA A 854 7.20 -3.95 -5.79
N LEU A 855 7.71 -2.79 -6.22
CA LEU A 855 8.46 -1.89 -5.33
C LEU A 855 7.61 -1.34 -4.20
N LEU A 856 6.37 -0.93 -4.47
CA LEU A 856 5.46 -0.38 -3.47
C LEU A 856 5.15 -1.40 -2.37
N ALA A 857 4.85 -2.64 -2.76
CA ALA A 857 4.68 -3.76 -1.83
C ALA A 857 6.00 -4.16 -1.13
N GLY A 858 7.14 -3.98 -1.82
CA GLY A 858 8.47 -4.33 -1.36
C GLY A 858 9.21 -3.27 -0.53
N LEU A 859 8.60 -2.10 -0.27
CA LEU A 859 9.27 -0.98 0.42
C LEU A 859 9.85 -1.38 1.79
N GLY A 860 9.21 -2.31 2.50
CA GLY A 860 9.69 -2.79 3.80
C GLY A 860 11.05 -3.48 3.70
N LYS A 861 11.32 -4.15 2.57
CA LYS A 861 12.63 -4.76 2.29
C LYS A 861 13.69 -3.69 2.01
N LEU A 862 13.32 -2.59 1.34
CA LEU A 862 14.22 -1.45 1.11
C LEU A 862 14.53 -0.74 2.42
N ALA A 863 13.52 -0.47 3.26
CA ALA A 863 13.71 0.07 4.60
C ALA A 863 14.61 -0.83 5.47
N GLY A 864 14.56 -2.15 5.26
CA GLY A 864 15.46 -3.12 5.86
C GLY A 864 16.95 -2.97 5.48
N ALA A 865 17.32 -2.09 4.56
CA ALA A 865 18.72 -1.67 4.35
C ALA A 865 19.21 -0.70 5.45
N GLY A 866 18.32 -0.22 6.32
CA GLY A 866 18.63 0.64 7.46
C GLY A 866 18.82 2.12 7.09
N TYR A 867 18.12 2.58 6.06
CA TYR A 867 18.02 3.99 5.66
C TYR A 867 16.54 4.38 5.55
N PRO A 868 16.14 5.61 5.92
CA PRO A 868 14.81 6.15 5.64
C PRO A 868 14.47 6.09 4.15
N VAL A 869 13.25 5.66 3.83
CA VAL A 869 12.78 5.57 2.45
C VAL A 869 11.91 6.78 2.10
N VAL A 870 12.26 7.46 1.01
CA VAL A 870 11.48 8.54 0.38
C VAL A 870 10.66 7.94 -0.76
N ALA A 871 9.38 8.31 -0.86
CA ALA A 871 8.48 7.80 -1.89
C ALA A 871 7.81 8.94 -2.69
N GLY A 872 8.22 9.12 -3.95
CA GLY A 872 7.60 10.07 -4.89
C GLY A 872 6.56 9.42 -5.82
N LEU A 873 5.31 9.27 -5.35
CA LEU A 873 4.23 8.61 -6.10
C LEU A 873 3.21 9.58 -6.72
N SER A 874 3.25 10.85 -6.35
CA SER A 874 2.23 11.83 -6.74
C SER A 874 2.16 12.06 -8.25
N ARG A 875 0.93 12.01 -8.80
CA ARG A 875 0.58 12.27 -10.21
C ARG A 875 1.29 11.36 -11.24
N LYS A 876 1.87 10.24 -10.82
CA LYS A 876 2.60 9.29 -11.70
C LYS A 876 1.70 8.59 -12.72
N ARG A 877 2.29 8.10 -13.82
CA ARG A 877 1.59 7.38 -14.90
C ARG A 877 0.86 6.15 -14.37
N MET A 878 1.49 5.37 -13.49
CA MET A 878 0.88 4.23 -12.79
C MET A 878 -0.49 4.54 -12.18
N ILE A 879 -0.67 5.73 -11.57
CA ILE A 879 -1.97 6.12 -11.01
C ILE A 879 -2.98 6.37 -12.12
N GLY A 880 -2.54 6.98 -13.23
CA GLY A 880 -3.34 7.12 -14.44
C GLY A 880 -3.75 5.78 -15.04
N ASP A 881 -2.83 4.82 -15.10
CA ASP A 881 -3.06 3.48 -15.66
C ASP A 881 -4.12 2.72 -14.83
N ILE A 882 -4.15 2.91 -13.50
CA ILE A 882 -5.17 2.33 -12.61
C ILE A 882 -6.51 3.07 -12.72
N THR A 883 -6.47 4.41 -12.70
CA THR A 883 -7.68 5.23 -12.49
C THR A 883 -8.34 5.70 -13.78
N GLY A 884 -7.65 5.61 -14.92
CA GLY A 884 -8.06 6.20 -16.21
C GLY A 884 -8.04 7.74 -16.22
N ARG A 885 -7.57 8.41 -15.17
CA ARG A 885 -7.69 9.87 -15.00
C ARG A 885 -6.50 10.66 -15.57
N PRO A 886 -6.72 11.89 -16.05
CA PRO A 886 -5.64 12.81 -16.45
C PRO A 886 -4.84 13.30 -15.24
N VAL A 887 -3.62 13.81 -15.47
CA VAL A 887 -2.62 14.13 -14.42
C VAL A 887 -3.17 15.02 -13.29
N GLY A 888 -3.99 16.02 -13.61
CA GLY A 888 -4.59 16.96 -12.64
C GLY A 888 -5.68 16.35 -11.75
N GLU A 889 -6.28 15.23 -12.14
CA GLU A 889 -7.39 14.59 -11.41
C GLU A 889 -6.96 13.37 -10.58
N ARG A 890 -5.63 13.16 -10.48
CA ARG A 890 -5.02 12.01 -9.78
C ARG A 890 -4.78 12.24 -8.30
N VAL A 891 -5.31 13.30 -7.70
CA VAL A 891 -5.04 13.67 -6.29
C VAL A 891 -5.41 12.52 -5.35
N ALA A 892 -6.63 11.98 -5.44
CA ALA A 892 -7.07 10.88 -4.59
C ALA A 892 -6.21 9.62 -4.75
N GLY A 893 -5.86 9.24 -5.98
CA GLY A 893 -4.98 8.10 -6.25
C GLY A 893 -3.54 8.34 -5.75
N SER A 894 -3.08 9.58 -5.77
CA SER A 894 -1.76 9.98 -5.24
C SER A 894 -1.70 9.84 -3.72
N VAL A 895 -2.76 10.26 -3.02
CA VAL A 895 -2.88 10.11 -1.57
C VAL A 895 -2.96 8.63 -1.18
N ALA A 896 -3.77 7.84 -1.88
CA ALA A 896 -3.88 6.40 -1.64
C ALA A 896 -2.53 5.68 -1.82
N ALA A 897 -1.82 5.97 -2.92
CA ALA A 897 -0.49 5.39 -3.17
C ALA A 897 0.53 5.81 -2.09
N ALA A 898 0.50 7.06 -1.65
CA ALA A 898 1.39 7.55 -0.60
C ALA A 898 1.08 6.93 0.78
N LEU A 899 -0.19 6.74 1.14
CA LEU A 899 -0.59 6.01 2.36
C LEU A 899 -0.09 4.56 2.33
N LEU A 900 -0.25 3.88 1.19
CA LEU A 900 0.26 2.52 1.01
C LEU A 900 1.78 2.47 1.09
N ALA A 901 2.49 3.50 0.59
CA ALA A 901 3.93 3.59 0.72
C ALA A 901 4.37 3.73 2.19
N VAL A 902 3.69 4.59 2.96
CA VAL A 902 3.95 4.79 4.39
C VAL A 902 3.70 3.50 5.17
N GLN A 903 2.58 2.82 4.91
CA GLN A 903 2.25 1.53 5.53
C GLN A 903 3.34 0.48 5.24
N ASN A 904 3.89 0.47 4.02
CA ASN A 904 4.96 -0.43 3.62
C ASN A 904 6.37 0.06 3.99
N GLY A 905 6.52 1.13 4.79
CA GLY A 905 7.80 1.51 5.39
C GLY A 905 8.44 2.79 4.87
N ALA A 906 7.79 3.55 3.98
CA ALA A 906 8.22 4.90 3.65
C ALA A 906 8.12 5.82 4.89
N ARG A 907 9.03 6.79 4.97
CA ARG A 907 9.08 7.78 6.06
C ARG A 907 9.02 9.22 5.56
N VAL A 908 9.28 9.44 4.28
CA VAL A 908 9.07 10.72 3.61
C VAL A 908 8.26 10.46 2.35
N VAL A 909 7.24 11.27 2.10
CA VAL A 909 6.38 11.19 0.90
C VAL A 909 6.46 12.50 0.13
N ARG A 910 6.80 12.40 -1.16
CA ARG A 910 6.97 13.55 -2.05
C ARG A 910 5.68 13.78 -2.86
N VAL A 911 5.02 14.91 -2.65
CA VAL A 911 3.65 15.20 -3.14
C VAL A 911 3.51 16.59 -3.78
N HIS A 912 2.63 16.71 -4.78
CA HIS A 912 2.29 18.01 -5.38
C HIS A 912 1.21 18.76 -4.58
N ASP A 913 0.30 17.99 -3.95
CA ASP A 913 -0.88 18.48 -3.22
C ASP A 913 -0.64 18.23 -1.72
N VAL A 914 0.00 19.20 -1.05
CA VAL A 914 0.50 19.06 0.33
C VAL A 914 -0.62 19.01 1.35
N GLU A 915 -1.60 19.91 1.29
CA GLU A 915 -2.70 20.01 2.27
C GLU A 915 -3.43 18.67 2.43
N THR A 916 -3.85 18.07 1.32
CA THR A 916 -4.50 16.75 1.31
C THR A 916 -3.58 15.63 1.79
N GLY A 917 -2.26 15.76 1.56
CA GLY A 917 -1.27 14.83 2.09
C GLY A 917 -1.16 14.94 3.60
N VAL A 918 -0.95 16.14 4.14
CA VAL A 918 -0.84 16.41 5.57
C VAL A 918 -2.07 15.89 6.32
N ASP A 919 -3.28 16.19 5.82
CA ASP A 919 -4.54 15.67 6.38
C ASP A 919 -4.57 14.14 6.45
N ALA A 920 -4.00 13.46 5.45
CA ALA A 920 -3.96 12.01 5.40
C ALA A 920 -2.92 11.40 6.36
N PHE A 921 -1.76 12.05 6.55
CA PHE A 921 -0.63 11.50 7.32
C PHE A 921 -0.59 11.91 8.79
N GLU A 922 -1.29 12.99 9.19
CA GLU A 922 -1.38 13.44 10.60
C GLU A 922 -2.51 12.75 11.39
N SER A 923 -3.37 11.98 10.72
CA SER A 923 -4.33 11.09 11.40
C SER A 923 -3.60 9.98 12.20
N PRO A 924 -4.07 9.59 13.40
CA PRO A 924 -3.49 8.50 14.20
C PRO A 924 -3.39 7.15 13.48
N ALA A 925 -4.12 6.98 12.36
CA ALA A 925 -4.03 5.81 11.48
C ALA A 925 -2.81 5.82 10.54
N GLY A 926 -2.25 6.99 10.22
CA GLY A 926 -1.09 7.14 9.32
C GLY A 926 0.27 6.94 10.01
N THR A 927 0.30 6.93 11.34
CA THR A 927 1.53 6.87 12.16
C THR A 927 1.82 5.49 12.73
N ARG A 928 0.87 4.56 12.70
CA ARG A 928 1.09 3.17 13.14
C ARG A 928 0.67 2.25 12.02
N GLY A 929 1.66 1.61 11.39
CA GLY A 929 1.41 0.42 10.59
C GLY A 929 0.70 -0.61 11.46
N THR A 930 -0.61 -0.68 11.31
CA THR A 930 -1.44 -1.79 11.76
C THR A 930 -1.50 -2.85 10.68
#